data_AF-A0AA91GWC4-F1
#
_entry.id   AF-A0AA91GWC4-F1
#
_cell.length_a   1.000
_cell.length_b   1.000
_cell.length_c   1.000
_cell.angle_alpha   90.00
_cell.angle_beta   90.00
_cell.angle_gamma   90.00
#
_symmetry.space_group_name_H-M   'P 1'
#
loop_
_entity.id
_entity.type
_entity.pdbx_description
1 polymer ?
#
loop_
_entity_poly.entity_id
_entity_poly.type
_entity_poly.pdbx_seq_one_letter_code
_entity_poly.pdbx_strand_id
1 'polypeptide(L)'
;MSVITIQCRLVAEENTLRQLWELMAEKNTPLINELLEQVGQHPNFEKWLKKGEVPEEAIDTIKKSLITQEPFAGQPGRFYTSAVTLVKEIYKSWFALQQERQRKIEGKERWLKMLKSDIELQQESQCNLDIIRNKANEILTSFVANFTENRNQQFKKKGNKTKKNKKEEEESTLFNALFKIYDKTKDCLSQCALAYLLKNNCQVSEIDEDPEEYVKRRRRKEIEIERLRKQLKSRKPKGRDLTGEKWLTALKEATNQVPVDQLEAKSWQASLLKVTSDIPYPVDYESNTDLDWLIHSNDDDIKKKVILVWQIYFLKQLIKSGSYSFIKYLYFQRGCLPKRDVNWLNLKNKAGRIFVKFNGLRKNIINPEFYICCDSRQRHYFQRLCQDWQVWHDNEETYSSSLFFLRSARLLWQKRKGTGAPWKVNRLILQCSIETRLWTEEETELVRIEKINQAETEIRESEQKGKPKQKVLSHRQKLNNLFPNRPSKPIYKGKPNIIVGVSFGLDKPATVAVVDVANKKVLAYRSTKQLLGKNYNLLNRQRQQQQRLSHERHKAQKRNAPNSFGESELGQYVDRLLADAIIAIAKTYQAGSIVIPKLRDMREQITSEIQSRAEKKCPGYKEAQQKYAKEYRLSVHRWSYGRLIESIKSQAAKVGISTEIGTQPIRGSPEEKARDLAVFAYQERQAALV
;
A
#
# COMPACT_ATOMS: atom_id res chain seq x y z
N MET A 1 4.56 9.79 1.49
CA MET A 1 5.16 8.44 1.30
C MET A 1 6.63 8.66 1.09
N SER A 2 7.50 8.19 2.00
CA SER A 2 8.94 8.45 1.90
C SER A 2 9.66 7.45 0.98
N VAL A 3 9.15 6.22 0.89
CA VAL A 3 9.67 5.19 -0.03
C VAL A 3 8.74 5.05 -1.23
N ILE A 4 9.31 5.05 -2.44
CA ILE A 4 8.61 4.74 -3.69
C ILE A 4 9.30 3.59 -4.41
N THR A 5 8.59 2.96 -5.35
CA THR A 5 9.12 1.86 -6.15
C THR A 5 9.22 2.27 -7.62
N ILE A 6 10.42 2.11 -8.20
CA ILE A 6 10.68 2.32 -9.61
C ILE A 6 11.00 0.99 -10.30
N GLN A 7 10.73 0.89 -11.59
CA GLN A 7 10.95 -0.32 -12.38
C GLN A 7 11.60 0.03 -13.71
N CYS A 8 12.59 -0.76 -14.12
CA CYS A 8 13.21 -0.62 -15.44
C CYS A 8 13.43 -1.99 -16.08
N ARG A 9 13.58 -1.99 -17.41
CA ARG A 9 13.93 -3.20 -18.16
C ARG A 9 15.43 -3.39 -18.09
N LEU A 10 15.86 -4.61 -17.79
CA LEU A 10 17.25 -5.03 -17.95
C LEU A 10 17.46 -5.67 -19.32
N VAL A 11 18.60 -5.37 -19.93
CA VAL A 11 19.07 -5.98 -21.17
C VAL A 11 20.47 -6.53 -20.92
N ALA A 12 20.74 -7.75 -21.37
CA ALA A 12 22.06 -8.37 -21.31
C ALA A 12 22.31 -9.19 -22.58
N GLU A 13 23.51 -9.76 -22.69
CA GLU A 13 23.80 -10.78 -23.69
C GLU A 13 22.80 -11.94 -23.58
N GLU A 14 22.43 -12.55 -24.71
CA GLU A 14 21.46 -13.63 -24.73
C GLU A 14 21.85 -14.79 -23.80
N ASN A 15 23.13 -15.16 -23.80
CA ASN A 15 23.64 -16.22 -22.93
C ASN A 15 23.49 -15.87 -21.43
N THR A 16 23.73 -14.61 -21.05
CA THR A 16 23.51 -14.11 -19.68
C THR A 16 22.04 -14.19 -19.29
N LEU A 17 21.12 -13.80 -20.19
CA LEU A 17 19.67 -13.88 -19.93
C LEU A 17 19.19 -15.33 -19.81
N ARG A 18 19.73 -16.23 -20.64
CA ARG A 18 19.46 -17.67 -20.57
C ARG A 18 19.92 -18.26 -19.24
N GLN A 19 21.19 -18.07 -18.88
CA GLN A 19 21.75 -18.59 -17.62
C GLN A 19 20.99 -18.09 -16.39
N LEU A 20 20.60 -16.81 -16.40
CA LEU A 20 19.78 -16.25 -15.32
C LEU A 20 18.37 -16.86 -15.29
N TRP A 21 17.76 -17.09 -16.46
CA TRP A 21 16.46 -17.76 -16.55
C TRP A 21 16.53 -19.17 -15.98
N GLU A 22 17.49 -19.99 -16.43
CA GLU A 22 17.73 -21.36 -15.95
C GLU A 22 17.92 -21.35 -14.42
N LEU A 23 18.75 -20.45 -13.90
CA LEU A 23 18.96 -20.32 -12.46
C LEU A 23 17.66 -20.00 -11.68
N MET A 24 16.83 -19.10 -12.19
CA MET A 24 15.58 -18.69 -11.52
C MET A 24 14.45 -19.73 -11.70
N ALA A 25 14.34 -20.35 -12.87
CA ALA A 25 13.24 -21.22 -13.26
C ALA A 25 13.50 -22.69 -12.92
N GLU A 26 14.71 -23.18 -13.12
CA GLU A 26 15.04 -24.61 -12.96
C GLU A 26 15.62 -24.93 -11.58
N LYS A 27 16.21 -23.94 -10.90
CA LYS A 27 16.79 -24.15 -9.56
C LYS A 27 16.02 -23.43 -8.45
N ASN A 28 15.85 -22.11 -8.57
CA ASN A 28 15.27 -21.32 -7.47
C ASN A 28 13.78 -21.56 -7.27
N THR A 29 13.01 -21.60 -8.36
CA THR A 29 11.55 -21.80 -8.28
C THR A 29 11.20 -23.20 -7.73
N PRO A 30 11.85 -24.29 -8.18
CA PRO A 30 11.69 -25.61 -7.56
C PRO A 30 12.08 -25.63 -6.09
N LEU A 31 13.18 -24.99 -5.70
CA LEU A 31 13.55 -24.87 -4.28
C LEU A 31 12.45 -24.19 -3.46
N ILE A 32 11.88 -23.07 -3.94
CA ILE A 32 10.80 -22.37 -3.26
C ILE A 32 9.55 -23.25 -3.16
N ASN A 33 9.23 -23.99 -4.23
CA ASN A 33 8.10 -24.91 -4.23
C ASN A 33 8.26 -26.00 -3.16
N GLU A 34 9.47 -26.58 -3.08
CA GLU A 34 9.80 -27.62 -2.10
C GLU A 34 9.77 -27.08 -0.66
N LEU A 35 10.33 -25.89 -0.43
CA LEU A 35 10.26 -25.21 0.86
C LEU A 35 8.80 -24.94 1.29
N LEU A 36 7.93 -24.52 0.37
CA LEU A 36 6.51 -24.34 0.65
C LEU A 36 5.86 -25.67 1.04
N GLU A 37 6.20 -26.76 0.36
CA GLU A 37 5.64 -28.07 0.65
C GLU A 37 6.08 -28.61 2.02
N GLN A 38 7.38 -28.62 2.30
CA GLN A 38 7.93 -29.15 3.55
C GLN A 38 7.55 -28.31 4.78
N VAL A 39 7.52 -26.98 4.67
CA VAL A 39 7.01 -26.12 5.77
C VAL A 39 5.55 -26.45 6.05
N GLY A 40 4.75 -26.70 5.01
CA GLY A 40 3.36 -27.10 5.16
C GLY A 40 3.17 -28.46 5.82
N GLN A 41 4.14 -29.37 5.74
CA GLN A 41 4.11 -30.72 6.32
C GLN A 41 4.78 -30.81 7.70
N HIS A 42 5.39 -29.71 8.16
CA HIS A 42 6.19 -29.72 9.38
C HIS A 42 5.34 -30.04 10.65
N PRO A 43 5.84 -30.86 11.60
CA PRO A 43 5.08 -31.23 12.80
C PRO A 43 4.62 -30.04 13.66
N ASN A 44 5.43 -28.98 13.72
CA ASN A 44 5.10 -27.77 14.47
C ASN A 44 4.19 -26.77 13.70
N PHE A 45 3.69 -27.13 12.51
CA PHE A 45 2.93 -26.21 11.66
C PHE A 45 1.71 -25.61 12.37
N GLU A 46 0.95 -26.41 13.12
CA GLU A 46 -0.22 -25.92 13.86
C GLU A 46 0.16 -24.94 14.98
N LYS A 47 1.30 -25.16 15.64
CA LYS A 47 1.83 -24.23 16.65
C LYS A 47 2.17 -22.88 16.01
N TRP A 48 2.78 -22.90 14.82
CA TRP A 48 3.11 -21.69 14.07
C TRP A 48 1.87 -20.95 13.58
N LEU A 49 0.83 -21.68 13.14
CA LEU A 49 -0.45 -21.09 12.77
C LEU A 49 -1.10 -20.34 13.96
N LYS A 50 -1.07 -20.92 15.17
CA LYS A 50 -1.55 -20.25 16.38
C LYS A 50 -0.74 -19.00 16.73
N LYS A 51 0.59 -19.05 16.55
CA LYS A 51 1.49 -17.91 16.79
C LYS A 51 1.40 -16.83 15.70
N GLY A 52 1.08 -17.20 14.47
CA GLY A 52 0.99 -16.30 13.30
C GLY A 52 2.29 -16.14 12.52
N GLU A 53 3.33 -16.92 12.83
CA GLU A 53 4.65 -16.79 12.21
C GLU A 53 5.41 -18.12 12.18
N VAL A 54 6.15 -18.37 11.09
CA VAL A 54 7.11 -19.47 10.97
C VAL A 54 8.49 -18.97 11.43
N PRO A 55 9.17 -19.65 12.36
CA PRO A 55 10.55 -19.33 12.74
C PRO A 55 11.49 -19.44 11.54
N GLU A 56 12.35 -18.45 11.35
CA GLU A 56 13.32 -18.43 10.25
C GLU A 56 14.31 -19.59 10.34
N GLU A 57 14.74 -19.93 11.56
CA GLU A 57 15.60 -21.09 11.85
C GLU A 57 15.00 -22.42 11.38
N ALA A 58 13.67 -22.56 11.40
CA ALA A 58 13.01 -23.77 10.94
C ALA A 58 13.09 -23.90 9.41
N ILE A 59 12.85 -22.80 8.69
CA ILE A 59 12.98 -22.76 7.22
C ILE A 59 14.45 -22.96 6.83
N ASP A 60 15.38 -22.37 7.58
CA ASP A 60 16.81 -22.54 7.35
C ASP A 60 17.30 -23.97 7.56
N THR A 61 16.72 -24.69 8.52
CA THR A 61 17.02 -26.11 8.74
C THR A 61 16.58 -26.96 7.56
N ILE A 62 15.36 -26.73 7.06
CA ILE A 62 14.84 -27.40 5.85
C ILE A 62 15.70 -27.04 4.64
N LYS A 63 16.05 -25.77 4.47
CA LYS A 63 16.91 -25.31 3.38
C LYS A 63 18.27 -26.02 3.40
N LYS A 64 18.89 -26.19 4.58
CA LYS A 64 20.20 -26.86 4.71
C LYS A 64 20.15 -28.31 4.22
N SER A 65 19.06 -29.04 4.42
CA SER A 65 18.92 -30.41 3.89
C SER A 65 18.67 -30.46 2.39
N LEU A 66 18.10 -29.38 1.81
CA LEU A 66 17.84 -29.27 0.37
C LEU A 66 19.05 -28.79 -0.44
N ILE A 67 19.89 -27.92 0.10
CA ILE A 67 21.03 -27.33 -0.62
C ILE A 67 22.01 -28.37 -1.16
N THR A 68 22.17 -29.51 -0.48
CA THR A 68 23.06 -30.60 -0.89
C THR A 68 22.49 -31.47 -2.01
N GLN A 69 21.19 -31.38 -2.29
CA GLN A 69 20.57 -32.15 -3.36
C GLN A 69 20.86 -31.52 -4.71
N GLU A 70 21.18 -32.37 -5.70
CA GLU A 70 21.56 -31.95 -7.05
C GLU A 70 20.60 -30.92 -7.70
N PRO A 71 19.25 -31.05 -7.59
CA PRO A 71 18.32 -30.11 -8.21
C PRO A 71 18.44 -28.67 -7.68
N PHE A 72 18.91 -28.51 -6.44
CA PHE A 72 18.96 -27.23 -5.75
C PHE A 72 20.39 -26.73 -5.52
N ALA A 73 21.41 -27.56 -5.76
CA ALA A 73 22.80 -27.26 -5.52
C ALA A 73 23.40 -26.24 -6.51
N GLY A 74 24.46 -25.56 -6.05
CA GLY A 74 25.28 -24.67 -6.86
C GLY A 74 24.63 -23.33 -7.21
N GLN A 75 23.59 -22.91 -6.49
CA GLN A 75 22.99 -21.59 -6.66
C GLN A 75 23.76 -20.52 -5.84
N PRO A 76 23.69 -19.24 -6.23
CA PRO A 76 24.25 -18.15 -5.42
C PRO A 76 23.61 -18.09 -4.03
N GLY A 77 24.42 -17.77 -3.01
CA GLY A 77 23.95 -17.61 -1.62
C GLY A 77 22.71 -16.69 -1.48
N ARG A 78 22.66 -15.61 -2.28
CA ARG A 78 21.53 -14.67 -2.30
C ARG A 78 20.21 -15.30 -2.74
N PHE A 79 20.24 -16.30 -3.63
CA PHE A 79 19.02 -16.98 -4.08
C PHE A 79 18.42 -17.80 -2.95
N TYR A 80 19.26 -18.50 -2.19
CA TYR A 80 18.83 -19.23 -1.00
C TYR A 80 18.22 -18.30 0.06
N THR A 81 18.86 -17.17 0.37
CA THR A 81 18.32 -16.19 1.33
C THR A 81 16.98 -15.63 0.84
N SER A 82 16.90 -15.22 -0.43
CA SER A 82 15.66 -14.70 -1.00
C SER A 82 14.53 -15.72 -0.98
N ALA A 83 14.81 -17.00 -1.25
CA ALA A 83 13.82 -18.07 -1.19
C ALA A 83 13.26 -18.24 0.23
N VAL A 84 14.12 -18.21 1.26
CA VAL A 84 13.70 -18.28 2.67
C VAL A 84 12.81 -17.10 3.04
N THR A 85 13.24 -15.86 2.74
CA THR A 85 12.44 -14.67 3.06
C THR A 85 11.08 -14.73 2.38
N LEU A 86 11.04 -15.11 1.11
CA LEU A 86 9.80 -15.21 0.35
C LEU A 86 8.84 -16.22 0.96
N VAL A 87 9.31 -17.41 1.32
CA VAL A 87 8.49 -18.46 1.95
C VAL A 87 7.97 -18.00 3.31
N LYS A 88 8.83 -17.36 4.12
CA LYS A 88 8.45 -16.78 5.42
C LYS A 88 7.32 -15.76 5.27
N GLU A 89 7.44 -14.82 4.34
CA GLU A 89 6.42 -13.78 4.11
C GLU A 89 5.13 -14.33 3.49
N ILE A 90 5.20 -15.35 2.63
CA ILE A 90 4.02 -16.07 2.12
C ILE A 90 3.24 -16.71 3.27
N TYR A 91 3.93 -17.44 4.16
CA TYR A 91 3.27 -18.09 5.30
C TYR A 91 2.75 -17.11 6.34
N LYS A 92 3.50 -16.05 6.64
CA LYS A 92 3.05 -14.97 7.52
C LYS A 92 1.76 -14.33 7.02
N SER A 93 1.70 -14.02 5.73
CA SER A 93 0.49 -13.49 5.09
C SER A 93 -0.67 -14.49 5.14
N TRP A 94 -0.40 -15.76 4.87
CA TRP A 94 -1.40 -16.82 4.91
C TRP A 94 -1.93 -17.07 6.34
N PHE A 95 -1.05 -17.12 7.35
CA PHE A 95 -1.42 -17.26 8.76
C PHE A 95 -2.28 -16.10 9.25
N ALA A 96 -1.92 -14.86 8.91
CA ALA A 96 -2.73 -13.69 9.25
C ALA A 96 -4.17 -13.83 8.71
N LEU A 97 -4.32 -14.27 7.45
CA LEU A 97 -5.63 -14.53 6.85
C LEU A 97 -6.38 -15.68 7.56
N GLN A 98 -5.70 -16.76 7.94
CA GLN A 98 -6.35 -17.86 8.66
C GLN A 98 -6.80 -17.44 10.07
N GLN A 99 -5.97 -16.71 10.81
CA GLN A 99 -6.33 -16.19 12.13
C GLN A 99 -7.51 -15.22 12.05
N GLU A 100 -7.54 -14.35 11.05
CA GLU A 100 -8.67 -13.44 10.83
C GLU A 100 -9.96 -14.22 10.54
N ARG A 101 -9.89 -15.26 9.71
CA ARG A 101 -11.05 -16.14 9.43
C ARG A 101 -11.50 -16.88 10.69
N GLN A 102 -10.57 -17.41 11.48
CA GLN A 102 -10.88 -18.09 12.73
C GLN A 102 -11.60 -17.14 13.70
N ARG A 103 -11.08 -15.93 13.90
CA ARG A 103 -11.75 -14.90 14.72
C ARG A 103 -13.12 -14.52 14.19
N LYS A 104 -13.29 -14.44 12.86
CA LYS A 104 -14.60 -14.20 12.22
C LYS A 104 -15.58 -15.34 12.45
N ILE A 105 -15.12 -16.58 12.43
CA ILE A 105 -15.94 -17.76 12.74
C ILE A 105 -16.35 -17.72 14.21
N GLU A 106 -15.39 -17.59 15.13
CA GLU A 106 -15.65 -17.53 16.58
C GLU A 106 -16.62 -16.40 16.93
N GLY A 107 -16.44 -15.20 16.36
CA GLY A 107 -17.35 -14.07 16.57
C GLY A 107 -18.77 -14.35 16.06
N LYS A 108 -18.91 -15.04 14.91
CA LYS A 108 -20.22 -15.39 14.35
C LYS A 108 -20.89 -16.58 15.05
N GLU A 109 -20.12 -17.56 15.51
CA GLU A 109 -20.62 -18.67 16.32
C GLU A 109 -21.09 -18.17 17.67
N ARG A 110 -20.32 -17.27 18.30
CA ARG A 110 -20.75 -16.56 19.50
C ARG A 110 -22.02 -15.76 19.28
N TRP A 111 -22.12 -15.06 18.15
CA TRP A 111 -23.35 -14.35 17.76
C TRP A 111 -24.54 -15.32 17.60
N LEU A 112 -24.37 -16.44 16.90
CA LEU A 112 -25.43 -17.44 16.73
C LEU A 112 -25.87 -18.08 18.05
N LYS A 113 -24.93 -18.36 18.96
CA LYS A 113 -25.26 -18.92 20.28
C LYS A 113 -26.14 -17.96 21.10
N MET A 114 -25.90 -16.66 20.94
CA MET A 114 -26.66 -15.61 21.64
C MET A 114 -27.97 -15.25 20.91
N LEU A 115 -28.01 -15.39 19.59
CA LEU A 115 -29.19 -15.10 18.77
C LEU A 115 -30.27 -16.16 19.00
N LYS A 116 -31.16 -15.89 19.96
CA LYS A 116 -32.34 -16.70 20.30
C LYS A 116 -33.63 -16.00 19.88
N SER A 117 -34.65 -16.79 19.54
CA SER A 117 -35.98 -16.25 19.22
C SER A 117 -36.66 -15.73 20.47
N ASP A 118 -37.67 -14.88 20.31
CA ASP A 118 -38.47 -14.39 21.43
C ASP A 118 -39.07 -15.53 22.26
N ILE A 119 -39.49 -16.63 21.61
CA ILE A 119 -40.00 -17.84 22.26
C ILE A 119 -38.88 -18.59 23.02
N GLU A 120 -37.70 -18.74 22.41
CA GLU A 120 -36.54 -19.39 23.05
C GLU A 120 -36.08 -18.60 24.29
N LEU A 121 -36.14 -17.26 24.26
CA LEU A 121 -35.78 -16.38 25.38
C LEU A 121 -36.80 -16.47 26.55
N GLN A 122 -38.09 -16.56 26.25
CA GLN A 122 -39.14 -16.77 27.27
C GLN A 122 -38.99 -18.13 27.96
N GLN A 123 -38.72 -19.18 27.19
CA GLN A 123 -38.53 -20.53 27.74
C GLN A 123 -37.30 -20.62 28.65
N GLU A 124 -36.20 -19.96 28.27
CA GLU A 124 -34.95 -19.99 29.04
C GLU A 124 -35.00 -19.12 30.31
N SER A 125 -35.72 -18.01 30.27
CA SER A 125 -35.91 -17.14 31.44
C SER A 125 -37.10 -17.54 32.33
N GLN A 126 -37.96 -18.44 31.86
CA GLN A 126 -39.27 -18.76 32.46
C GLN A 126 -40.14 -17.51 32.70
N CYS A 127 -39.90 -16.44 31.94
CA CYS A 127 -40.56 -15.14 32.10
C CYS A 127 -41.26 -14.74 30.80
N ASN A 128 -42.33 -13.96 30.91
CA ASN A 128 -43.02 -13.39 29.76
C ASN A 128 -42.14 -12.34 29.04
N LEU A 129 -42.40 -12.12 27.74
CA LEU A 129 -41.64 -11.19 26.90
C LEU A 129 -41.56 -9.78 27.51
N ASP A 130 -42.66 -9.30 28.09
CA ASP A 130 -42.75 -7.94 28.62
C ASP A 130 -41.82 -7.74 29.82
N ILE A 131 -41.60 -8.80 30.61
CA ILE A 131 -40.63 -8.79 31.72
C ILE A 131 -39.21 -8.68 31.17
N ILE A 132 -38.91 -9.38 30.07
CA ILE A 132 -37.62 -9.30 29.37
C ILE A 132 -37.42 -7.92 28.75
N ARG A 133 -38.44 -7.33 28.12
CA ARG A 133 -38.43 -5.96 27.57
C ARG A 133 -38.20 -4.91 28.67
N ASN A 134 -38.87 -5.05 29.81
CA ASN A 134 -38.71 -4.14 30.95
C ASN A 134 -37.29 -4.21 31.53
N LYS A 135 -36.75 -5.42 31.70
CA LYS A 135 -35.37 -5.60 32.15
C LYS A 135 -34.35 -5.08 31.12
N ALA A 136 -34.62 -5.27 29.83
CA ALA A 136 -33.81 -4.71 28.75
C ALA A 136 -33.78 -3.18 28.78
N ASN A 137 -34.93 -2.53 29.00
CA ASN A 137 -35.01 -1.09 29.19
C ASN A 137 -34.24 -0.62 30.44
N GLU A 138 -34.35 -1.32 31.57
CA GLU A 138 -33.59 -1.02 32.79
C GLU A 138 -32.07 -1.08 32.55
N ILE A 139 -31.60 -2.14 31.87
CA ILE A 139 -30.19 -2.30 31.50
C ILE A 139 -29.76 -1.21 30.54
N LEU A 140 -30.57 -0.86 29.53
CA LEU A 140 -30.23 0.18 28.57
C LEU A 140 -30.16 1.55 29.23
N THR A 141 -31.09 1.86 30.12
CA THR A 141 -31.17 3.15 30.83
C THR A 141 -30.00 3.31 31.80
N SER A 142 -29.66 2.26 32.56
CA SER A 142 -28.47 2.25 33.42
C SER A 142 -27.16 2.33 32.61
N PHE A 143 -27.10 1.71 31.44
CA PHE A 143 -25.93 1.81 30.56
C PHE A 143 -25.76 3.19 29.95
N VAL A 144 -26.85 3.81 29.49
CA VAL A 144 -26.81 5.17 28.93
C VAL A 144 -26.40 6.18 30.00
N ALA A 145 -26.91 6.04 31.24
CA ALA A 145 -26.50 6.88 32.38
C ALA A 145 -25.00 6.72 32.72
N ASN A 146 -24.51 5.47 32.77
CA ASN A 146 -23.08 5.21 33.02
C ASN A 146 -22.17 5.67 31.86
N PHE A 147 -22.64 5.65 30.62
CA PHE A 147 -21.89 6.12 29.45
C PHE A 147 -21.79 7.65 29.39
N THR A 148 -22.84 8.37 29.81
CA THR A 148 -22.86 9.84 29.88
C THR A 148 -22.01 10.35 31.06
N GLU A 149 -22.02 9.68 32.20
CA GLU A 149 -21.19 10.04 33.37
C GLU A 149 -19.69 9.81 33.13
N ASN A 150 -19.29 8.67 32.54
CA ASN A 150 -17.88 8.37 32.26
C ASN A 150 -17.26 9.32 31.22
N ARG A 151 -18.04 9.79 30.24
CA ARG A 151 -17.58 10.85 29.31
C ARG A 151 -17.31 12.16 30.04
N ASN A 152 -18.17 12.56 30.98
CA ASN A 152 -18.02 13.80 31.73
C ASN A 152 -16.83 13.77 32.71
N GLN A 153 -16.46 12.59 33.23
CA GLN A 153 -15.27 12.43 34.08
C GLN A 153 -13.95 12.37 33.28
N GLN A 154 -13.94 11.79 32.07
CA GLN A 154 -12.76 11.79 31.19
C GLN A 154 -12.36 13.19 30.71
N PHE A 155 -13.30 14.12 30.58
CA PHE A 155 -12.98 15.52 30.28
C PHE A 155 -12.32 16.28 31.45
N LYS A 156 -12.39 15.78 32.69
CA LYS A 156 -11.82 16.43 33.88
C LYS A 156 -10.47 15.84 34.35
N LYS A 157 -10.00 14.71 33.80
CA LYS A 157 -8.70 14.09 34.14
C LYS A 157 -7.82 13.90 32.92
N LYS A 158 -7.28 14.99 32.35
CA LYS A 158 -6.09 14.96 31.50
C LYS A 158 -4.86 15.37 32.32
N GLY A 159 -4.28 14.40 33.01
CA GLY A 159 -2.97 14.50 33.65
C GLY A 159 -2.19 13.20 33.42
N ASN A 160 -1.15 13.30 32.59
CA ASN A 160 -0.05 12.34 32.36
C ASN A 160 -0.29 10.84 32.59
N LYS A 161 -0.60 10.10 31.51
CA LYS A 161 -0.19 8.69 31.35
C LYS A 161 0.37 8.40 29.96
N THR A 162 1.41 7.58 29.97
CA THR A 162 2.40 7.28 28.93
C THR A 162 1.84 6.56 27.70
N LYS A 163 2.47 6.85 26.55
CA LYS A 163 2.03 6.62 25.15
C LYS A 163 1.90 5.16 24.67
N LYS A 164 1.96 4.12 25.54
CA LYS A 164 2.03 2.72 25.09
C LYS A 164 0.73 1.92 25.20
N ASN A 165 -0.23 2.33 26.03
CA ASN A 165 -1.54 1.65 26.16
C ASN A 165 -2.69 2.35 25.41
N LYS A 166 -2.39 3.40 24.63
CA LYS A 166 -3.42 4.29 24.05
C LYS A 166 -4.12 3.76 22.79
N LYS A 167 -3.91 2.50 22.40
CA LYS A 167 -4.45 1.94 21.14
C LYS A 167 -5.61 0.95 21.29
N GLU A 168 -5.95 0.51 22.51
CA GLU A 168 -7.01 -0.50 22.71
C GLU A 168 -8.31 0.03 23.37
N GLU A 169 -8.32 1.25 23.94
CA GLU A 169 -9.48 1.76 24.69
C GLU A 169 -10.30 2.85 23.98
N GLU A 170 -9.89 3.33 22.81
CA GLU A 170 -10.64 4.38 22.09
C GLU A 170 -11.70 3.74 21.17
N GLU A 171 -12.98 3.89 21.59
CA GLU A 171 -14.26 3.57 20.90
C GLU A 171 -14.87 2.16 21.09
N SER A 172 -15.20 1.78 22.34
CA SER A 172 -16.25 0.77 22.53
C SER A 172 -17.62 1.37 22.20
N THR A 173 -18.24 0.96 21.09
CA THR A 173 -19.66 1.24 20.81
C THR A 173 -20.54 0.64 21.91
N LEU A 174 -21.74 1.20 22.17
CA LEU A 174 -22.72 0.65 23.13
C LEU A 174 -22.93 -0.85 22.90
N PHE A 175 -23.00 -1.26 21.63
CA PHE A 175 -23.07 -2.65 21.20
C PHE A 175 -21.90 -3.49 21.73
N ASN A 176 -20.65 -3.04 21.58
CA ASN A 176 -19.47 -3.77 22.07
C ASN A 176 -19.44 -3.86 23.61
N ALA A 177 -19.95 -2.84 24.31
CA ALA A 177 -20.06 -2.86 25.76
C ALA A 177 -21.07 -3.91 26.23
N LEU A 178 -22.30 -3.87 25.70
CA LEU A 178 -23.35 -4.85 25.99
C LEU A 178 -22.92 -6.28 25.66
N PHE A 179 -22.23 -6.46 24.52
CA PHE A 179 -21.69 -7.76 24.10
C PHE A 179 -20.66 -8.32 25.09
N LYS A 180 -19.83 -7.48 25.73
CA LYS A 180 -18.88 -7.90 26.79
C LYS A 180 -19.57 -8.27 28.10
N ILE A 181 -20.70 -7.64 28.42
CA ILE A 181 -21.44 -7.88 29.67
C ILE A 181 -22.24 -9.17 29.60
N TYR A 182 -22.77 -9.48 28.42
CA TYR A 182 -23.46 -10.75 28.17
C TYR A 182 -22.63 -11.97 28.61
N ASP A 183 -21.31 -11.98 28.38
CA ASP A 183 -20.43 -13.08 28.80
C ASP A 183 -20.17 -13.13 30.31
N LYS A 184 -20.30 -12.00 31.01
CA LYS A 184 -20.01 -11.89 32.45
C LYS A 184 -21.25 -12.14 33.32
N THR A 185 -22.43 -11.99 32.73
CA THR A 185 -23.70 -12.09 33.43
C THR A 185 -24.09 -13.55 33.57
N LYS A 186 -24.29 -14.00 34.81
CA LYS A 186 -24.76 -15.36 35.12
C LYS A 186 -26.27 -15.44 35.37
N ASP A 187 -26.92 -14.29 35.55
CA ASP A 187 -28.36 -14.22 35.75
C ASP A 187 -29.10 -14.46 34.42
N CYS A 188 -29.97 -15.47 34.39
CA CYS A 188 -30.68 -15.90 33.18
C CYS A 188 -31.58 -14.78 32.62
N LEU A 189 -32.28 -14.03 33.46
CA LEU A 189 -33.19 -12.97 33.01
C LEU A 189 -32.40 -11.79 32.40
N SER A 190 -31.35 -11.33 33.08
CA SER A 190 -30.47 -10.27 32.58
C SER A 190 -29.72 -10.70 31.31
N GLN A 191 -29.34 -11.97 31.21
CA GLN A 191 -28.70 -12.53 30.01
C GLN A 191 -29.68 -12.58 28.83
N CYS A 192 -30.94 -12.97 29.05
CA CYS A 192 -31.99 -12.95 28.03
C CYS A 192 -32.33 -11.52 27.58
N ALA A 193 -32.41 -10.57 28.51
CA ALA A 193 -32.62 -9.16 28.21
C ALA A 193 -31.47 -8.55 27.39
N LEU A 194 -30.22 -8.91 27.69
CA LEU A 194 -29.05 -8.50 26.90
C LEU A 194 -29.05 -9.11 25.49
N ALA A 195 -29.41 -10.39 25.35
CA ALA A 195 -29.56 -11.02 24.04
C ALA A 195 -30.66 -10.35 23.20
N TYR A 196 -31.80 -10.02 23.83
CA TYR A 196 -32.89 -9.29 23.19
C TYR A 196 -32.44 -7.92 22.68
N LEU A 197 -31.75 -7.13 23.51
CA LEU A 197 -31.20 -5.83 23.10
C LEU A 197 -30.22 -5.97 21.93
N LEU A 198 -29.29 -6.93 22.01
CA LEU A 198 -28.28 -7.12 20.97
C LEU A 198 -28.94 -7.54 19.64
N LYS A 199 -29.93 -8.45 19.68
CA LYS A 199 -30.72 -8.87 18.51
C LYS A 199 -31.39 -7.68 17.80
N ASN A 200 -31.91 -6.74 18.57
CA ASN A 200 -32.68 -5.59 18.10
C ASN A 200 -31.84 -4.29 17.99
N ASN A 201 -30.54 -4.40 17.71
CA ASN A 201 -29.63 -3.24 17.51
C ASN A 201 -29.60 -2.26 18.70
N CYS A 202 -29.64 -2.79 19.92
CA CYS A 202 -29.71 -2.03 21.17
C CYS A 202 -30.97 -1.16 21.28
N GLN A 203 -32.11 -1.67 20.82
CA GLN A 203 -33.42 -1.05 20.96
C GLN A 203 -34.43 -2.05 21.52
N VAL A 204 -35.45 -1.55 22.22
CA VAL A 204 -36.60 -2.33 22.63
C VAL A 204 -37.73 -2.04 21.64
N SER A 205 -38.19 -3.08 20.95
CA SER A 205 -39.28 -3.00 19.99
C SER A 205 -40.59 -3.41 20.67
N GLU A 206 -41.65 -2.65 20.43
CA GLU A 206 -43.02 -3.01 20.85
C GLU A 206 -43.67 -4.01 19.88
N ILE A 207 -43.10 -4.17 18.68
CA ILE A 207 -43.55 -5.14 17.68
C ILE A 207 -42.91 -6.49 17.98
N ASP A 208 -43.72 -7.55 17.96
CA ASP A 208 -43.29 -8.93 18.15
C ASP A 208 -42.49 -9.45 16.93
N GLU A 209 -41.56 -10.37 17.18
CA GLU A 209 -40.69 -10.94 16.15
C GLU A 209 -41.48 -11.80 15.14
N ASP A 210 -41.24 -11.57 13.85
CA ASP A 210 -41.67 -12.50 12.79
C ASP A 210 -40.79 -13.78 12.85
N PRO A 211 -41.37 -14.95 13.18
CA PRO A 211 -40.62 -16.20 13.30
C PRO A 211 -39.95 -16.60 11.98
N GLU A 212 -40.57 -16.32 10.83
CA GLU A 212 -39.98 -16.67 9.53
C GLU A 212 -38.77 -15.80 9.21
N GLU A 213 -38.83 -14.50 9.50
CA GLU A 213 -37.71 -13.59 9.27
C GLU A 213 -36.52 -13.94 10.18
N TYR A 214 -36.79 -14.32 11.44
CA TYR A 214 -35.78 -14.83 12.37
C TYR A 214 -35.09 -16.08 11.83
N VAL A 215 -35.85 -17.09 11.40
CA VAL A 215 -35.30 -18.34 10.84
C VAL A 215 -34.45 -18.05 9.60
N LYS A 216 -34.93 -17.18 8.70
CA LYS A 216 -34.17 -16.74 7.51
C LYS A 216 -32.86 -16.04 7.91
N ARG A 217 -32.89 -15.17 8.93
CA ARG A 217 -31.71 -14.43 9.44
C ARG A 217 -30.68 -15.36 10.08
N ARG A 218 -31.12 -16.30 10.92
CA ARG A 218 -30.28 -17.33 11.56
C ARG A 218 -29.64 -18.25 10.51
N ARG A 219 -30.44 -18.75 9.56
CA ARG A 219 -29.95 -19.61 8.47
C ARG A 219 -28.92 -18.92 7.58
N ARG A 220 -29.10 -17.62 7.27
CA ARG A 220 -28.08 -16.83 6.53
C ARG A 220 -26.75 -16.79 7.27
N LYS A 221 -26.76 -16.65 8.60
CA LYS A 221 -25.55 -16.61 9.43
C LYS A 221 -24.87 -17.98 9.53
N GLU A 222 -25.63 -19.06 9.65
CA GLU A 222 -25.11 -20.43 9.59
C GLU A 222 -24.42 -20.71 8.25
N ILE A 223 -25.06 -20.38 7.12
CA ILE A 223 -24.46 -20.51 5.79
C ILE A 223 -23.18 -19.69 5.68
N GLU A 224 -23.14 -18.49 6.29
CA GLU A 224 -21.95 -17.64 6.32
C GLU A 224 -20.79 -18.30 7.10
N ILE A 225 -21.09 -18.94 8.24
CA ILE A 225 -20.11 -19.70 9.03
C ILE A 225 -19.66 -20.96 8.28
N GLU A 226 -20.57 -21.71 7.67
CA GLU A 226 -20.22 -22.88 6.85
C GLU A 226 -19.30 -22.50 5.70
N ARG A 227 -19.58 -21.37 5.03
CA ARG A 227 -18.70 -20.82 3.98
C ARG A 227 -17.33 -20.46 4.54
N LEU A 228 -17.26 -19.80 5.70
CA LEU A 228 -15.99 -19.46 6.33
C LEU A 228 -15.21 -20.70 6.78
N ARG A 229 -15.88 -21.72 7.34
CA ARG A 229 -15.27 -23.01 7.70
C ARG A 229 -14.73 -23.73 6.47
N LYS A 230 -15.49 -23.74 5.36
CA LYS A 230 -15.00 -24.24 4.05
C LYS A 230 -13.79 -23.44 3.55
N GLN A 231 -13.77 -22.12 3.74
CA GLN A 231 -12.62 -21.27 3.40
C GLN A 231 -11.44 -21.44 4.37
N LEU A 232 -11.66 -21.83 5.62
CA LEU A 232 -10.59 -22.11 6.58
C LEU A 232 -9.88 -23.42 6.22
N LYS A 233 -10.66 -24.40 5.76
CA LYS A 233 -10.15 -25.59 5.05
C LYS A 233 -9.49 -25.28 3.70
N SER A 234 -9.32 -24.00 3.33
CA SER A 234 -8.57 -23.61 2.12
C SER A 234 -7.19 -24.24 2.09
N ARG A 235 -6.72 -24.54 0.88
CA ARG A 235 -5.44 -25.20 0.63
C ARG A 235 -4.27 -24.34 1.14
N LYS A 236 -3.27 -25.02 1.71
CA LYS A 236 -1.95 -24.45 2.07
C LYS A 236 -1.33 -23.71 0.88
N PRO A 237 -0.43 -22.73 1.10
CA PRO A 237 0.31 -22.10 0.02
C PRO A 237 0.91 -23.15 -0.91
N LYS A 238 0.71 -22.98 -2.22
CA LYS A 238 1.25 -23.89 -3.25
C LYS A 238 2.29 -23.16 -4.09
N GLY A 239 3.29 -23.92 -4.51
CA GLY A 239 4.30 -23.48 -5.47
C GLY A 239 3.75 -23.09 -6.85
N ARG A 240 4.63 -22.53 -7.68
CA ARG A 240 4.39 -22.24 -9.09
C ARG A 240 4.67 -23.47 -9.95
N ASP A 241 3.80 -23.72 -10.91
CA ASP A 241 4.04 -24.71 -11.96
C ASP A 241 4.48 -23.95 -13.22
N LEU A 242 5.75 -24.11 -13.60
CA LEU A 242 6.35 -23.47 -14.77
C LEU A 242 6.27 -24.36 -16.02
N THR A 243 6.20 -25.68 -15.85
CA THR A 243 6.14 -26.66 -16.94
C THR A 243 4.70 -26.88 -17.41
N GLY A 244 3.73 -26.61 -16.55
CA GLY A 244 2.32 -26.87 -16.82
C GLY A 244 1.98 -28.36 -16.68
N GLU A 245 2.89 -29.17 -16.17
CA GLU A 245 2.70 -30.61 -16.02
C GLU A 245 1.49 -30.93 -15.13
N LYS A 246 1.27 -30.18 -14.04
CA LYS A 246 0.12 -30.43 -13.15
C LYS A 246 -1.20 -30.10 -13.83
N TRP A 247 -1.19 -29.13 -14.74
CA TRP A 247 -2.35 -28.82 -15.57
C TRP A 247 -2.57 -29.91 -16.62
N LEU A 248 -1.50 -30.39 -17.28
CA LEU A 248 -1.56 -31.46 -18.26
C LEU A 248 -2.00 -32.79 -17.65
N THR A 249 -1.53 -33.14 -16.44
CA THR A 249 -1.99 -34.34 -15.74
C THR A 249 -3.46 -34.23 -15.36
N ALA A 250 -3.89 -33.10 -14.81
CA ALA A 250 -5.30 -32.86 -14.50
C ALA A 250 -6.18 -32.89 -15.75
N LEU A 251 -5.68 -32.41 -16.90
CA LEU A 251 -6.40 -32.50 -18.17
C LEU A 251 -6.51 -33.95 -18.64
N LYS A 252 -5.42 -34.71 -18.57
CA LYS A 252 -5.42 -36.15 -18.93
C LYS A 252 -6.38 -36.93 -18.04
N GLU A 253 -6.35 -36.71 -16.73
CA GLU A 253 -7.29 -37.31 -15.77
C GLU A 253 -8.73 -36.95 -16.12
N ALA A 254 -9.04 -35.66 -16.31
CA ALA A 254 -10.38 -35.20 -16.63
C ALA A 254 -10.90 -35.67 -18.00
N THR A 255 -10.00 -36.01 -18.94
CA THR A 255 -10.38 -36.52 -20.26
C THR A 255 -10.58 -38.04 -20.25
N ASN A 256 -9.80 -38.76 -19.43
CA ASN A 256 -9.77 -40.23 -19.45
C ASN A 256 -10.57 -40.88 -18.32
N GLN A 257 -10.98 -40.14 -17.30
CA GLN A 257 -11.64 -40.66 -16.11
C GLN A 257 -12.88 -39.84 -15.75
N VAL A 258 -13.86 -40.50 -15.13
CA VAL A 258 -15.01 -39.83 -14.50
C VAL A 258 -14.66 -39.60 -13.04
N PRO A 259 -14.83 -38.37 -12.49
CA PRO A 259 -14.51 -38.11 -11.10
C PRO A 259 -15.42 -38.94 -10.19
N VAL A 260 -14.83 -39.57 -9.18
CA VAL A 260 -15.49 -40.46 -8.22
C VAL A 260 -16.48 -39.69 -7.34
N ASP A 261 -16.16 -38.43 -7.01
CA ASP A 261 -17.02 -37.58 -6.20
C ASP A 261 -17.00 -36.09 -6.63
N GLN A 262 -17.86 -35.30 -5.98
CA GLN A 262 -17.95 -33.86 -6.24
C GLN A 262 -16.69 -33.08 -5.79
N LEU A 263 -15.90 -33.61 -4.85
CA LEU A 263 -14.69 -32.96 -4.36
C LEU A 263 -13.55 -33.11 -5.38
N GLU A 264 -13.43 -34.28 -5.99
CA GLU A 264 -12.51 -34.61 -7.07
C GLU A 264 -12.85 -33.80 -8.33
N ALA A 265 -14.12 -33.78 -8.73
CA ALA A 265 -14.58 -32.94 -9.84
C ALA A 265 -14.23 -31.45 -9.62
N LYS A 266 -14.47 -30.93 -8.41
CA LYS A 266 -14.06 -29.57 -8.02
C LYS A 266 -12.55 -29.39 -8.00
N SER A 267 -11.79 -30.42 -7.63
CA SER A 267 -10.33 -30.39 -7.62
C SER A 267 -9.78 -30.28 -9.04
N TRP A 268 -10.27 -31.09 -9.98
CA TRP A 268 -9.90 -31.04 -11.39
C TRP A 268 -10.27 -29.69 -12.00
N GLN A 269 -11.52 -29.25 -11.80
CA GLN A 269 -11.98 -27.95 -12.27
C GLN A 269 -11.11 -26.81 -11.71
N ALA A 270 -10.78 -26.84 -10.42
CA ALA A 270 -9.92 -25.84 -9.81
C ALA A 270 -8.49 -25.86 -10.38
N SER A 271 -7.94 -27.03 -10.69
CA SER A 271 -6.63 -27.16 -11.33
C SER A 271 -6.64 -26.64 -12.77
N LEU A 272 -7.67 -26.95 -13.55
CA LEU A 272 -7.80 -26.55 -14.95
C LEU A 272 -8.10 -25.06 -15.14
N LEU A 273 -8.91 -24.48 -14.25
CA LEU A 273 -9.22 -23.03 -14.25
C LEU A 273 -8.12 -22.18 -13.61
N LYS A 274 -7.13 -22.79 -12.97
CA LYS A 274 -6.05 -22.04 -12.31
C LYS A 274 -5.15 -21.43 -13.36
N VAL A 275 -5.14 -20.10 -13.42
CA VAL A 275 -4.13 -19.35 -14.16
C VAL A 275 -2.80 -19.48 -13.40
N THR A 276 -1.92 -20.37 -13.85
CA THR A 276 -0.56 -20.48 -13.34
C THR A 276 0.31 -19.37 -13.93
N SER A 277 1.31 -18.95 -13.16
CA SER A 277 2.32 -18.00 -13.62
C SER A 277 3.46 -18.79 -14.26
N ASP A 278 3.60 -18.70 -15.58
CA ASP A 278 4.67 -19.35 -16.36
C ASP A 278 6.03 -18.64 -16.20
N ILE A 279 6.23 -18.02 -15.04
CA ILE A 279 7.36 -17.14 -14.75
C ILE A 279 7.91 -17.49 -13.38
N PRO A 280 9.25 -17.61 -13.26
CA PRO A 280 9.89 -17.94 -11.99
C PRO A 280 9.60 -16.92 -10.89
N TYR A 281 9.78 -17.35 -9.64
CA TYR A 281 9.73 -16.44 -8.51
C TYR A 281 10.80 -15.34 -8.61
N PRO A 282 10.51 -14.13 -8.12
CA PRO A 282 11.49 -13.06 -8.08
C PRO A 282 12.63 -13.38 -7.11
N VAL A 283 13.76 -12.70 -7.29
CA VAL A 283 14.90 -12.76 -6.38
C VAL A 283 15.09 -11.39 -5.74
N ASP A 284 15.10 -11.36 -4.41
CA ASP A 284 15.18 -10.16 -3.59
C ASP A 284 16.62 -9.88 -3.16
N TYR A 285 17.02 -8.62 -3.33
CA TYR A 285 18.27 -8.03 -2.90
C TYR A 285 17.92 -6.96 -1.85
N GLU A 286 17.95 -7.37 -0.60
CA GLU A 286 17.41 -6.60 0.53
C GLU A 286 18.37 -5.51 1.01
N SER A 287 19.66 -5.56 0.64
CA SER A 287 20.63 -4.53 0.96
C SER A 287 20.81 -3.53 -0.18
N ASN A 288 21.09 -2.30 0.19
CA ASN A 288 21.44 -1.24 -0.74
C ASN A 288 22.87 -1.37 -1.31
N THR A 289 23.68 -2.25 -0.74
CA THR A 289 25.03 -2.62 -1.20
C THR A 289 25.08 -3.91 -2.02
N ASP A 290 23.92 -4.52 -2.32
CA ASP A 290 23.86 -5.79 -3.05
C ASP A 290 24.08 -5.66 -4.57
N LEU A 291 24.16 -4.43 -5.07
CA LEU A 291 24.28 -4.11 -6.49
C LEU A 291 25.53 -3.28 -6.73
N ASP A 292 26.29 -3.61 -7.77
CA ASP A 292 27.36 -2.76 -8.29
C ASP A 292 26.81 -1.91 -9.44
N TRP A 293 27.07 -0.61 -9.42
CA TRP A 293 26.59 0.32 -10.44
C TRP A 293 27.75 0.86 -11.27
N LEU A 294 27.62 0.79 -12.59
CA LEU A 294 28.69 1.18 -13.51
C LEU A 294 28.15 2.18 -14.54
N ILE A 295 28.94 3.20 -14.83
CA ILE A 295 28.73 4.09 -15.98
C ILE A 295 29.97 3.98 -16.85
N HIS A 296 29.80 3.53 -18.10
CA HIS A 296 30.89 3.59 -19.06
C HIS A 296 31.13 5.05 -19.46
N SER A 297 32.33 5.55 -19.16
CA SER A 297 32.84 6.85 -19.62
C SER A 297 33.50 6.70 -21.00
N ASN A 298 33.72 7.82 -21.70
CA ASN A 298 34.43 7.83 -22.98
C ASN A 298 35.90 7.35 -22.86
N ASP A 299 36.51 7.43 -21.68
CA ASP A 299 37.92 7.06 -21.46
C ASP A 299 38.19 5.56 -21.53
N ASP A 300 37.21 4.71 -21.18
CA ASP A 300 37.33 3.25 -21.32
C ASP A 300 37.42 2.84 -22.80
N ASP A 301 36.81 3.63 -23.69
CA ASP A 301 36.84 3.41 -25.13
C ASP A 301 38.20 3.81 -25.74
N ILE A 302 38.87 4.81 -25.14
CA ILE A 302 40.25 5.19 -25.49
C ILE A 302 41.23 4.09 -25.04
N LYS A 303 41.13 3.59 -23.81
CA LYS A 303 41.97 2.49 -23.31
C LYS A 303 41.80 1.21 -24.14
N LYS A 304 40.56 0.86 -24.51
CA LYS A 304 40.28 -0.29 -25.40
C LYS A 304 40.79 -0.08 -26.81
N LYS A 305 40.70 1.13 -27.38
CA LYS A 305 41.31 1.47 -28.68
C LYS A 305 42.83 1.36 -28.63
N VAL A 306 43.47 1.81 -27.56
CA VAL A 306 44.92 1.64 -27.35
C VAL A 306 45.31 0.16 -27.27
N ILE A 307 44.54 -0.67 -26.54
CA ILE A 307 44.76 -2.12 -26.49
C ILE A 307 44.53 -2.79 -27.86
N LEU A 308 43.51 -2.39 -28.61
CA LEU A 308 43.26 -2.87 -29.98
C LEU A 308 44.38 -2.48 -30.95
N VAL A 309 44.90 -1.25 -30.84
CA VAL A 309 46.06 -0.80 -31.63
C VAL A 309 47.30 -1.63 -31.27
N TRP A 310 47.52 -1.92 -29.99
CA TRP A 310 48.59 -2.82 -29.53
C TRP A 310 48.40 -4.26 -30.01
N GLN A 311 47.18 -4.80 -29.97
CA GLN A 311 46.87 -6.13 -30.50
C GLN A 311 47.05 -6.22 -32.01
N ILE A 312 46.65 -5.18 -32.76
CA ILE A 312 46.87 -5.09 -34.22
C ILE A 312 48.37 -4.94 -34.53
N TYR A 313 49.11 -4.18 -33.73
CA TYR A 313 50.57 -4.05 -33.85
C TYR A 313 51.26 -5.40 -33.58
N PHE A 314 50.85 -6.13 -32.54
CA PHE A 314 51.32 -7.49 -32.25
C PHE A 314 50.95 -8.49 -33.34
N LEU A 315 49.73 -8.40 -33.89
CA LEU A 315 49.30 -9.24 -35.02
C LEU A 315 50.13 -8.94 -36.27
N LYS A 316 50.43 -7.67 -36.55
CA LYS A 316 51.32 -7.27 -37.65
C LYS A 316 52.75 -7.78 -37.47
N GLN A 317 53.25 -7.81 -36.23
CA GLN A 317 54.55 -8.43 -35.93
C GLN A 317 54.52 -9.95 -36.13
N LEU A 318 53.47 -10.64 -35.67
CA LEU A 318 53.28 -12.08 -35.85
C LEU A 318 53.09 -12.50 -37.32
N ILE A 319 52.46 -11.65 -38.14
CA ILE A 319 52.34 -11.84 -39.60
C ILE A 319 53.71 -11.69 -40.28
N LYS A 320 54.52 -10.71 -39.84
CA LYS A 320 55.89 -10.54 -40.34
C LYS A 320 56.83 -11.68 -39.94
N SER A 321 56.55 -12.41 -38.85
CA SER A 321 57.34 -13.55 -38.40
C SER A 321 56.90 -14.91 -38.98
N GLY A 322 55.96 -14.93 -39.92
CA GLY A 322 55.65 -16.14 -40.72
C GLY A 322 54.80 -17.22 -40.03
N SER A 323 54.17 -16.97 -38.87
CA SER A 323 53.27 -17.95 -38.22
C SER A 323 51.83 -17.86 -38.74
N TYR A 324 51.59 -18.42 -39.93
CA TYR A 324 50.28 -18.37 -40.62
C TYR A 324 49.21 -19.33 -40.06
N SER A 325 49.52 -20.24 -39.13
CA SER A 325 48.52 -21.23 -38.65
C SER A 325 47.52 -20.66 -37.63
N PHE A 326 47.88 -19.57 -36.91
CA PHE A 326 47.04 -19.04 -35.82
C PHE A 326 45.89 -18.16 -36.31
N ILE A 327 46.01 -17.54 -37.49
CA ILE A 327 45.04 -16.57 -38.02
C ILE A 327 43.76 -17.26 -38.52
N LYS A 328 43.85 -18.53 -38.94
CA LYS A 328 42.70 -19.30 -39.41
C LYS A 328 41.74 -19.71 -38.29
N TYR A 329 42.21 -19.77 -37.04
CA TYR A 329 41.41 -20.17 -35.88
C TYR A 329 40.50 -19.04 -35.35
N LEU A 330 40.89 -17.77 -35.57
CA LEU A 330 40.15 -16.60 -35.05
C LEU A 330 38.99 -16.13 -35.94
N TYR A 331 38.94 -16.53 -37.21
CA TYR A 331 37.94 -16.05 -38.18
C TYR A 331 36.76 -17.00 -38.43
N PHE A 332 36.68 -18.16 -37.76
CA PHE A 332 35.64 -19.17 -38.02
C PHE A 332 34.33 -19.03 -37.21
N GLN A 333 34.13 -17.97 -36.41
CA GLN A 333 32.90 -17.76 -35.62
C GLN A 333 32.19 -16.42 -35.89
N ARG A 334 32.00 -16.05 -37.16
CA ARG A 334 31.08 -14.96 -37.53
C ARG A 334 30.16 -15.37 -38.68
N GLY A 335 29.26 -16.30 -38.38
CA GLY A 335 28.11 -16.62 -39.22
C GLY A 335 26.85 -16.70 -38.37
N CYS A 336 25.80 -15.98 -38.79
CA CYS A 336 24.42 -15.98 -38.29
C CYS A 336 24.09 -15.09 -37.08
N LEU A 337 23.66 -13.84 -37.35
CA LEU A 337 22.75 -13.09 -36.48
C LEU A 337 21.60 -12.50 -37.30
N PRO A 338 20.32 -12.82 -36.99
CA PRO A 338 19.17 -12.20 -37.63
C PRO A 338 19.04 -10.72 -37.23
N LYS A 339 18.70 -9.87 -38.20
CA LYS A 339 18.36 -8.45 -38.01
C LYS A 339 17.04 -8.31 -37.25
N ARG A 340 17.08 -8.10 -35.93
CA ARG A 340 16.14 -7.23 -35.17
C ARG A 340 16.40 -7.11 -33.66
N ASP A 341 17.45 -7.71 -33.12
CA ASP A 341 17.83 -7.53 -31.72
C ASP A 341 18.87 -6.44 -31.51
N VAL A 342 18.71 -5.70 -30.42
CA VAL A 342 19.59 -4.58 -30.04
C VAL A 342 21.02 -5.11 -29.90
N ASN A 343 21.93 -4.70 -30.78
CA ASN A 343 23.31 -5.19 -30.78
C ASN A 343 23.99 -4.88 -29.43
N TRP A 344 24.19 -5.91 -28.60
CA TRP A 344 24.74 -5.83 -27.25
C TRP A 344 26.14 -5.19 -27.21
N LEU A 345 26.98 -5.44 -28.22
CA LEU A 345 28.30 -4.83 -28.35
C LEU A 345 28.19 -3.30 -28.55
N ASN A 346 27.26 -2.88 -29.41
CA ASN A 346 26.93 -1.46 -29.58
C ASN A 346 26.24 -0.88 -28.33
N LEU A 347 25.68 -1.74 -27.47
CA LEU A 347 25.12 -1.31 -26.20
C LEU A 347 26.20 -0.93 -25.19
N LYS A 348 27.17 -1.83 -25.03
CA LYS A 348 28.27 -1.76 -24.06
C LYS A 348 29.26 -0.63 -24.33
N ASN A 349 29.52 -0.30 -25.60
CA ASN A 349 30.54 0.68 -25.99
C ASN A 349 30.03 2.13 -26.13
N LYS A 350 28.79 2.44 -25.73
CA LYS A 350 28.27 3.82 -25.78
C LYS A 350 28.36 4.48 -24.40
N ALA A 351 29.06 5.61 -24.35
CA ALA A 351 29.25 6.37 -23.13
C ALA A 351 27.95 6.90 -22.53
N GLY A 352 27.96 7.08 -21.21
CA GLY A 352 26.84 7.62 -20.44
C GLY A 352 25.68 6.64 -20.19
N ARG A 353 25.91 5.35 -20.44
CA ARG A 353 24.97 4.26 -20.16
C ARG A 353 25.24 3.63 -18.81
N ILE A 354 24.15 3.33 -18.11
CA ILE A 354 24.17 2.77 -16.75
C ILE A 354 24.02 1.25 -16.86
N PHE A 355 24.94 0.55 -16.22
CA PHE A 355 24.95 -0.89 -16.06
C PHE A 355 24.85 -1.24 -14.58
N VAL A 356 24.28 -2.39 -14.28
CA VAL A 356 24.21 -2.95 -12.95
C VAL A 356 24.73 -4.38 -12.95
N LYS A 357 25.46 -4.75 -11.89
CA LYS A 357 25.84 -6.13 -11.57
C LYS A 357 25.20 -6.51 -10.25
N PHE A 358 24.86 -7.78 -10.12
CA PHE A 358 24.28 -8.31 -8.89
C PHE A 358 25.31 -9.15 -8.15
N ASN A 359 25.47 -8.89 -6.86
CA ASN A 359 26.41 -9.62 -6.03
C ASN A 359 26.03 -11.10 -5.94
N GLY A 360 27.04 -11.96 -6.07
CA GLY A 360 26.88 -13.41 -6.07
C GLY A 360 26.66 -14.07 -7.44
N LEU A 361 26.35 -13.32 -8.52
CA LEU A 361 26.11 -13.92 -9.85
C LEU A 361 27.38 -14.30 -10.61
N ARG A 362 28.54 -13.71 -10.29
CA ARG A 362 29.81 -13.91 -11.02
C ARG A 362 30.30 -15.37 -11.06
N LYS A 363 29.88 -16.21 -10.09
CA LYS A 363 30.25 -17.63 -10.04
C LYS A 363 29.48 -18.48 -11.04
N ASN A 364 28.27 -18.04 -11.43
CA ASN A 364 27.35 -18.80 -12.26
C ASN A 364 27.16 -18.19 -13.66
N ILE A 365 27.47 -16.89 -13.80
CA ILE A 365 27.27 -16.12 -15.02
C ILE A 365 28.59 -15.46 -15.39
N ILE A 366 29.06 -15.73 -16.62
CA ILE A 366 30.36 -15.28 -17.14
C ILE A 366 30.39 -13.73 -17.25
N ASN A 367 29.32 -13.14 -17.76
CA ASN A 367 29.16 -11.69 -17.94
C ASN A 367 27.89 -11.18 -17.23
N PRO A 368 27.90 -10.95 -15.90
CA PRO A 368 26.72 -10.55 -15.14
C PRO A 368 26.45 -9.04 -15.21
N GLU A 369 26.63 -8.45 -16.40
CA GLU A 369 26.38 -7.02 -16.65
C GLU A 369 25.02 -6.84 -17.31
N PHE A 370 24.18 -6.00 -16.70
CA PHE A 370 22.85 -5.71 -17.20
C PHE A 370 22.73 -4.21 -17.49
N TYR A 371 22.42 -3.88 -18.74
CA TYR A 371 22.11 -2.53 -19.16
C TYR A 371 20.73 -2.11 -18.64
N ILE A 372 20.66 -0.91 -18.06
CA ILE A 372 19.43 -0.32 -17.57
C ILE A 372 18.72 0.42 -18.70
N CYS A 373 17.60 -0.15 -19.15
CA CYS A 373 16.70 0.46 -20.11
C CYS A 373 15.50 1.07 -19.37
N CYS A 374 15.57 2.39 -19.16
CA CYS A 374 14.55 3.18 -18.48
C CYS A 374 14.10 4.38 -19.34
N ASP A 375 12.90 4.88 -19.07
CA ASP A 375 12.42 6.14 -19.67
C ASP A 375 13.18 7.34 -19.08
N SER A 376 13.28 8.41 -19.87
CA SER A 376 13.75 9.75 -19.48
C SER A 376 13.23 10.20 -18.11
N ARG A 377 11.96 9.91 -17.80
CA ARG A 377 11.30 10.24 -16.53
C ARG A 377 11.87 9.51 -15.32
N GLN A 378 12.56 8.39 -15.50
CA GLN A 378 13.15 7.60 -14.40
C GLN A 378 14.68 7.62 -14.42
N ARG A 379 15.28 8.08 -15.52
CA ARG A 379 16.74 8.10 -15.71
C ARG A 379 17.48 8.80 -14.56
N HIS A 380 16.95 9.92 -14.08
CA HIS A 380 17.55 10.69 -13.00
C HIS A 380 17.67 9.90 -11.69
N TYR A 381 16.71 9.00 -11.40
CA TYR A 381 16.81 8.12 -10.24
C TYR A 381 17.99 7.16 -10.38
N PHE A 382 18.10 6.45 -11.51
CA PHE A 382 19.21 5.50 -11.73
C PHE A 382 20.58 6.18 -11.79
N GLN A 383 20.64 7.42 -12.29
CA GLN A 383 21.87 8.23 -12.23
C GLN A 383 22.27 8.50 -10.77
N ARG A 384 21.32 8.88 -9.92
CA ARG A 384 21.60 9.08 -8.49
C ARG A 384 22.02 7.81 -7.78
N LEU A 385 21.39 6.66 -8.10
CA LEU A 385 21.80 5.36 -7.55
C LEU A 385 23.27 5.06 -7.88
N CYS A 386 23.68 5.31 -9.11
CA CYS A 386 25.06 5.11 -9.52
C CYS A 386 26.02 6.09 -8.84
N GLN A 387 25.66 7.36 -8.71
CA GLN A 387 26.48 8.37 -8.02
C GLN A 387 26.65 8.05 -6.53
N ASP A 388 25.57 7.69 -5.83
CA ASP A 388 25.63 7.27 -4.42
C ASP A 388 26.56 6.06 -4.26
N TRP A 389 26.41 5.08 -5.14
CA TRP A 389 27.25 3.89 -5.11
C TRP A 389 28.72 4.21 -5.38
N GLN A 390 29.05 5.04 -6.38
CA GLN A 390 30.43 5.42 -6.70
C GLN A 390 31.11 6.13 -5.54
N VAL A 391 30.47 7.17 -4.98
CA VAL A 391 30.99 7.91 -3.82
C VAL A 391 31.32 6.97 -2.66
N TRP A 392 30.40 6.04 -2.37
CA TRP A 392 30.57 5.11 -1.28
C TRP A 392 31.57 4.00 -1.59
N HIS A 393 31.59 3.46 -2.81
CA HIS A 393 32.51 2.41 -3.19
C HIS A 393 33.96 2.90 -3.15
N ASP A 394 34.21 4.13 -3.58
CA ASP A 394 35.53 4.74 -3.56
C ASP A 394 35.94 5.18 -2.13
N ASN A 395 34.99 5.35 -1.21
CA ASN A 395 35.21 5.89 0.15
C ASN A 395 34.37 5.16 1.22
N GLU A 396 34.38 3.83 1.23
CA GLU A 396 33.49 3.01 2.07
C GLU A 396 33.67 3.27 3.57
N GLU A 397 34.88 3.65 3.98
CA GLU A 397 35.20 4.00 5.36
C GLU A 397 34.65 5.36 5.80
N THR A 398 34.35 6.25 4.85
CA THR A 398 33.97 7.64 5.11
C THR A 398 32.45 7.83 5.10
N TYR A 399 31.73 7.20 4.16
CA TYR A 399 30.29 7.40 3.99
C TYR A 399 29.47 6.21 4.49
N SER A 400 28.33 6.52 5.11
CA SER A 400 27.39 5.48 5.56
C SER A 400 26.46 5.05 4.43
N SER A 401 26.42 3.76 4.13
CA SER A 401 25.46 3.20 3.16
C SER A 401 24.00 3.46 3.58
N SER A 402 23.72 3.69 4.86
CA SER A 402 22.36 4.00 5.34
C SER A 402 21.75 5.28 4.76
N LEU A 403 22.57 6.17 4.17
CA LEU A 403 22.12 7.38 3.47
C LEU A 403 22.04 7.17 1.94
N PHE A 404 22.07 5.94 1.44
CA PHE A 404 21.82 5.63 0.03
C PHE A 404 20.38 5.92 -0.37
N PHE A 405 20.23 6.47 -1.56
CA PHE A 405 18.94 6.61 -2.19
C PHE A 405 18.26 5.25 -2.46
N LEU A 406 19.04 4.20 -2.73
CA LEU A 406 18.56 2.81 -2.81
C LEU A 406 18.26 2.23 -1.42
N ARG A 407 17.15 1.50 -1.29
CA ARG A 407 16.86 0.67 -0.11
C ARG A 407 16.98 -0.82 -0.42
N SER A 408 16.33 -1.26 -1.48
CA SER A 408 16.33 -2.66 -1.89
C SER A 408 16.05 -2.76 -3.37
N ALA A 409 16.36 -3.93 -3.93
CA ALA A 409 16.06 -4.28 -5.30
C ALA A 409 15.45 -5.67 -5.40
N ARG A 410 14.71 -5.90 -6.48
CA ARG A 410 14.09 -7.16 -6.81
C ARG A 410 14.28 -7.42 -8.29
N LEU A 411 14.77 -8.61 -8.61
CA LEU A 411 14.92 -9.10 -9.96
C LEU A 411 13.73 -10.00 -10.30
N LEU A 412 12.99 -9.67 -11.36
CA LEU A 412 11.80 -10.42 -11.74
C LEU A 412 11.61 -10.46 -13.25
N TRP A 413 10.97 -11.52 -13.72
CA TRP A 413 10.57 -11.66 -15.11
C TRP A 413 9.11 -11.20 -15.30
N GLN A 414 8.81 -10.56 -16.42
CA GLN A 414 7.49 -10.06 -16.78
C GLN A 414 6.96 -10.73 -18.04
N LYS A 415 5.73 -11.25 -17.96
CA LYS A 415 5.09 -12.03 -19.04
C LYS A 415 4.84 -11.17 -20.26
N ARG A 416 5.12 -11.73 -21.43
CA ARG A 416 4.72 -11.16 -22.72
C ARG A 416 4.05 -12.21 -23.60
N LYS A 417 3.29 -11.71 -24.57
CA LYS A 417 2.78 -12.52 -25.67
C LYS A 417 3.88 -12.64 -26.71
N GLY A 418 4.22 -13.87 -27.10
CA GLY A 418 5.21 -14.17 -28.12
C GLY A 418 5.55 -15.66 -28.14
N THR A 419 6.14 -16.11 -29.23
CA THR A 419 6.64 -17.47 -29.41
C THR A 419 8.17 -17.47 -29.40
N GLY A 420 8.79 -18.48 -28.80
CA GLY A 420 10.24 -18.63 -28.71
C GLY A 420 10.73 -18.92 -27.28
N ALA A 421 12.05 -18.88 -27.10
CA ALA A 421 12.67 -19.19 -25.82
C ALA A 421 12.18 -18.23 -24.70
N PRO A 422 11.91 -18.72 -23.48
CA PRO A 422 11.29 -17.92 -22.42
C PRO A 422 12.05 -16.63 -22.07
N TRP A 423 13.39 -16.67 -22.06
CA TRP A 423 14.24 -15.50 -21.80
C TRP A 423 14.27 -14.45 -22.93
N LYS A 424 13.82 -14.81 -24.14
CA LYS A 424 13.65 -13.87 -25.27
C LYS A 424 12.27 -13.22 -25.27
N VAL A 425 11.24 -14.02 -24.97
CA VAL A 425 9.84 -13.58 -24.98
C VAL A 425 9.57 -12.68 -23.77
N ASN A 426 9.94 -13.14 -22.58
CA ASN A 426 9.69 -12.42 -21.34
C ASN A 426 10.72 -11.31 -21.13
N ARG A 427 10.34 -10.28 -20.35
CA ARG A 427 11.25 -9.18 -20.02
C ARG A 427 11.81 -9.35 -18.62
N LEU A 428 13.12 -9.23 -18.50
CA LEU A 428 13.78 -9.06 -17.21
C LEU A 428 13.57 -7.63 -16.71
N ILE A 429 13.04 -7.49 -15.49
CA ILE A 429 12.72 -6.24 -14.84
C ILE A 429 13.52 -6.13 -13.54
N LEU A 430 14.13 -4.97 -13.34
CA LEU A 430 14.67 -4.55 -12.05
C LEU A 430 13.66 -3.63 -11.38
N GLN A 431 13.21 -4.02 -10.19
CA GLN A 431 12.36 -3.21 -9.33
C GLN A 431 13.21 -2.69 -8.18
N CYS A 432 13.30 -1.37 -8.00
CA CYS A 432 14.06 -0.74 -6.91
C CYS A 432 13.12 0.01 -5.97
N SER A 433 13.31 -0.17 -4.67
CA SER A 433 12.68 0.66 -3.64
C SER A 433 13.65 1.78 -3.26
N ILE A 434 13.20 3.03 -3.35
CA ILE A 434 14.03 4.22 -3.14
C ILE A 434 13.43 5.13 -2.09
N GLU A 435 14.27 5.74 -1.25
CA GLU A 435 13.87 6.71 -0.23
C GLU A 435 13.93 8.13 -0.81
N THR A 436 12.76 8.69 -1.12
CA THR A 436 12.63 10.03 -1.70
C THR A 436 13.18 11.15 -0.81
N ARG A 437 13.18 10.97 0.52
CA ARG A 437 13.80 11.91 1.48
C ARG A 437 15.31 12.03 1.33
N LEU A 438 15.95 11.03 0.72
CA LEU A 438 17.38 11.08 0.42
C LEU A 438 17.65 11.70 -0.96
N TRP A 439 16.66 12.32 -1.61
CA TRP A 439 16.87 12.95 -2.91
C TRP A 439 17.60 14.30 -2.75
N THR A 440 17.10 15.17 -1.88
CA THR A 440 17.64 16.53 -1.66
C THR A 440 18.59 16.57 -0.48
N GLU A 441 19.48 17.55 -0.45
CA GLU A 441 20.42 17.78 0.64
C GLU A 441 19.71 18.00 1.98
N GLU A 442 18.70 18.86 2.00
CA GLU A 442 18.01 19.27 3.23
C GLU A 442 17.19 18.13 3.86
N GLU A 443 16.51 17.35 3.05
CA GLU A 443 15.78 16.17 3.55
C GLU A 443 16.73 15.04 3.96
N THR A 444 17.89 14.92 3.29
CA THR A 444 18.94 13.98 3.67
C THR A 444 19.50 14.33 5.05
N GLU A 445 19.65 15.61 5.35
CA GLU A 445 20.10 16.09 6.66
C GLU A 445 19.11 15.69 7.77
N LEU A 446 17.81 15.79 7.52
CA LEU A 446 16.80 15.31 8.48
C LEU A 446 16.91 13.80 8.73
N VAL A 447 17.07 13.01 7.67
CA VAL A 447 17.27 11.55 7.79
C VAL A 447 18.57 11.24 8.53
N ARG A 448 19.64 12.01 8.28
CA ARG A 448 20.94 11.87 8.94
C ARG A 448 20.82 12.10 10.44
N ILE A 449 20.15 13.18 10.87
CA ILE A 449 19.90 13.47 12.28
C ILE A 449 19.06 12.35 12.93
N GLU A 450 18.02 11.86 12.26
CA GLU A 450 17.23 10.71 12.74
C GLU A 450 18.11 9.47 12.95
N LYS A 451 19.01 9.18 12.00
CA LYS A 451 19.93 8.04 12.06
C LYS A 451 21.00 8.20 13.13
N ILE A 452 21.50 9.41 13.33
CA ILE A 452 22.42 9.77 14.41
C ILE A 452 21.76 9.50 15.77
N ASN A 453 20.54 9.99 15.96
CA ASN A 453 19.79 9.77 17.19
C ASN A 453 19.54 8.28 17.46
N GLN A 454 19.21 7.51 16.41
CA GLN A 454 19.04 6.05 16.49
C GLN A 454 20.35 5.37 16.95
N ALA A 455 21.47 5.69 16.31
CA ALA A 455 22.77 5.14 16.67
C ALA A 455 23.18 5.52 18.11
N GLU A 456 22.90 6.75 18.55
CA GLU A 456 23.17 7.19 19.92
C GLU A 456 22.30 6.46 20.95
N THR A 457 21.02 6.21 20.66
CA THR A 457 20.18 5.36 21.52
C THR A 457 20.70 3.93 21.59
N GLU A 458 21.12 3.34 20.46
CA GLU A 458 21.69 1.99 20.44
C GLU A 458 22.99 1.90 21.23
N ILE A 459 23.84 2.94 21.16
CA ILE A 459 25.07 3.04 21.96
C ILE A 459 24.72 3.04 23.45
N ARG A 460 23.79 3.89 23.89
CA ARG A 460 23.35 3.95 25.31
C ARG A 460 22.77 2.63 25.80
N GLU A 461 21.95 1.96 24.99
CA GLU A 461 21.39 0.65 25.36
C GLU A 461 22.46 -0.44 25.42
N SER A 462 23.44 -0.40 24.52
CA SER A 462 24.57 -1.36 24.51
C SER A 462 25.50 -1.17 25.71
N GLU A 463 25.66 0.08 26.16
CA GLU A 463 26.40 0.45 27.37
C GLU A 463 25.77 -0.15 28.63
N GLN A 464 24.45 -0.08 28.74
CA GLN A 464 23.71 -0.67 29.85
C GLN A 464 23.77 -2.21 29.85
N LYS A 465 24.02 -2.84 28.68
CA LYS A 465 24.02 -4.31 28.49
C LYS A 465 25.42 -4.93 28.38
N GLY A 466 26.50 -4.14 28.49
CA GLY A 466 27.88 -4.63 28.47
C GLY A 466 28.35 -5.29 27.16
N LYS A 467 27.75 -4.96 26.01
CA LYS A 467 28.06 -5.58 24.69
C LYS A 467 29.05 -4.76 23.84
N PRO A 468 29.82 -5.39 22.93
CA PRO A 468 30.85 -4.70 22.14
C PRO A 468 30.28 -3.62 21.20
N LYS A 469 30.92 -2.44 21.18
CA LYS A 469 30.43 -1.19 20.57
C LYS A 469 30.98 -0.83 19.18
N GLN A 470 32.03 -1.51 18.71
CA GLN A 470 32.86 -1.04 17.58
C GLN A 470 32.09 -0.78 16.28
N LYS A 471 31.14 -1.66 15.91
CA LYS A 471 30.37 -1.50 14.66
C LYS A 471 29.42 -0.29 14.69
N VAL A 472 28.74 -0.05 15.81
CA VAL A 472 27.79 1.06 15.97
C VAL A 472 28.54 2.39 16.05
N LEU A 473 29.68 2.43 16.73
CA LEU A 473 30.56 3.61 16.79
C LEU A 473 31.10 4.00 15.40
N SER A 474 31.58 3.03 14.63
CA SER A 474 32.03 3.26 13.25
C SER A 474 30.89 3.77 12.36
N HIS A 475 29.70 3.18 12.46
CA HIS A 475 28.52 3.65 11.71
C HIS A 475 28.14 5.10 12.08
N ARG A 476 28.15 5.43 13.37
CA ARG A 476 27.90 6.79 13.89
C ARG A 476 28.92 7.81 13.37
N GLN A 477 30.19 7.44 13.25
CA GLN A 477 31.24 8.29 12.68
C GLN A 477 30.99 8.54 11.19
N LYS A 478 30.65 7.50 10.42
CA LYS A 478 30.33 7.61 8.98
C LYS A 478 29.12 8.50 8.67
N LEU A 479 28.19 8.66 9.63
CA LEU A 479 27.04 9.55 9.49
C LEU A 479 27.41 11.05 9.55
N ASN A 480 28.63 11.42 9.94
CA ASN A 480 29.04 12.83 9.93
C ASN A 480 29.24 13.37 8.51
N ASN A 481 29.43 12.50 7.51
CA ASN A 481 29.70 12.88 6.14
C ASN A 481 28.43 12.81 5.28
N LEU A 482 28.11 13.92 4.60
CA LEU A 482 27.00 14.01 3.65
C LEU A 482 27.46 13.59 2.25
N PHE A 483 26.59 12.85 1.55
CA PHE A 483 26.85 12.51 0.15
C PHE A 483 26.91 13.79 -0.70
N PRO A 484 27.96 13.96 -1.53
CA PRO A 484 28.14 15.16 -2.33
C PRO A 484 27.10 15.25 -3.46
N ASN A 485 26.99 16.46 -4.03
CA ASN A 485 26.22 16.75 -5.25
C ASN A 485 24.73 16.38 -5.17
N ARG A 486 24.11 16.43 -3.98
CA ARG A 486 22.65 16.33 -3.88
C ARG A 486 22.03 17.66 -4.35
N PRO A 487 20.90 17.64 -5.08
CA PRO A 487 20.20 18.86 -5.41
C PRO A 487 19.72 19.54 -4.13
N SER A 488 20.02 20.82 -3.98
CA SER A 488 19.40 21.65 -2.93
C SER A 488 17.97 21.99 -3.33
N LYS A 489 17.06 21.82 -2.39
CA LYS A 489 15.69 22.30 -2.47
C LYS A 489 15.31 22.80 -1.07
N PRO A 490 15.19 24.11 -0.86
CA PRO A 490 14.93 24.65 0.47
C PRO A 490 13.63 24.08 1.02
N ILE A 491 13.69 23.59 2.26
CA ILE A 491 12.51 23.14 2.98
C ILE A 491 11.57 24.34 3.13
N TYR A 492 10.31 24.14 2.78
CA TYR A 492 9.31 25.18 2.93
C TYR A 492 9.20 25.62 4.40
N LYS A 493 9.48 26.89 4.66
CA LYS A 493 9.31 27.53 5.98
C LYS A 493 8.18 28.56 5.86
N GLY A 494 6.96 28.13 6.22
CA GLY A 494 5.81 29.02 6.29
C GLY A 494 5.79 29.85 7.57
N LYS A 495 5.17 31.03 7.52
CA LYS A 495 4.88 31.87 8.67
C LYS A 495 3.76 31.23 9.49
N PRO A 496 3.97 30.90 10.78
CA PRO A 496 2.99 30.15 11.58
C PRO A 496 1.66 30.88 11.78
N ASN A 497 1.69 32.22 11.67
CA ASN A 497 0.54 33.10 11.85
C ASN A 497 -0.32 33.26 10.59
N ILE A 498 0.20 32.87 9.42
CA ILE A 498 -0.54 32.91 8.16
C ILE A 498 -1.11 31.52 7.88
N ILE A 499 -2.44 31.43 7.80
CA ILE A 499 -3.17 30.18 7.63
C ILE A 499 -4.09 30.27 6.41
N VAL A 500 -4.13 29.20 5.64
CA VAL A 500 -5.07 29.05 4.52
C VAL A 500 -6.25 28.20 4.98
N GLY A 501 -7.42 28.80 5.13
CA GLY A 501 -8.66 28.07 5.35
C GLY A 501 -9.30 27.67 4.03
N VAL A 502 -9.70 26.40 3.90
CA VAL A 502 -10.42 25.89 2.73
C VAL A 502 -11.85 25.54 3.15
N SER A 503 -12.84 26.23 2.60
CA SER A 503 -14.24 25.86 2.80
C SER A 503 -14.78 25.02 1.65
N PHE A 504 -15.61 24.05 1.99
CA PHE A 504 -16.34 23.22 1.03
C PHE A 504 -17.82 23.57 1.06
N GLY A 505 -18.43 23.69 -0.11
CA GLY A 505 -19.83 24.09 -0.24
C GLY A 505 -20.55 23.37 -1.37
N LEU A 506 -21.88 23.36 -1.31
CA LEU A 506 -22.72 22.60 -2.24
C LEU A 506 -22.59 23.00 -3.69
N ASP A 507 -22.53 24.31 -3.97
CA ASP A 507 -22.40 24.80 -5.34
C ASP A 507 -20.95 25.11 -5.71
N LYS A 508 -20.07 25.34 -4.73
CA LYS A 508 -18.65 25.67 -4.96
C LYS A 508 -17.78 24.64 -4.25
N PRO A 509 -17.09 23.74 -4.97
CA PRO A 509 -16.39 22.61 -4.38
C PRO A 509 -15.28 23.03 -3.42
N ALA A 510 -14.64 24.18 -3.65
CA ALA A 510 -13.66 24.76 -2.74
C ALA A 510 -13.64 26.29 -2.84
N THR A 511 -13.63 26.97 -1.70
CA THR A 511 -13.32 28.40 -1.57
C THR A 511 -12.22 28.57 -0.53
N VAL A 512 -11.30 29.50 -0.76
CA VAL A 512 -10.09 29.66 0.04
C VAL A 512 -10.05 31.05 0.65
N ALA A 513 -9.67 31.12 1.92
CA ALA A 513 -9.32 32.36 2.60
C ALA A 513 -7.89 32.26 3.15
N VAL A 514 -7.08 33.29 2.92
CA VAL A 514 -5.74 33.42 3.52
C VAL A 514 -5.84 34.44 4.63
N VAL A 515 -5.53 34.02 5.85
CA VAL A 515 -5.71 34.84 7.06
C VAL A 515 -4.38 34.97 7.79
N ASP A 516 -3.99 36.20 8.08
CA ASP A 516 -3.00 36.49 9.11
C ASP A 516 -3.72 36.59 10.45
N VAL A 517 -3.64 35.51 11.23
CA VAL A 517 -4.41 35.37 12.46
C VAL A 517 -3.85 36.25 13.58
N ALA A 518 -2.54 36.52 13.58
CA ALA A 518 -1.92 37.40 14.59
C ALA A 518 -2.44 38.84 14.45
N ASN A 519 -2.55 39.33 13.22
CA ASN A 519 -3.05 40.67 12.92
C ASN A 519 -4.57 40.73 12.68
N LYS A 520 -5.28 39.60 12.87
CA LYS A 520 -6.72 39.43 12.59
C LYS A 520 -7.13 39.95 11.19
N LYS A 521 -6.24 39.84 10.21
CA LYS A 521 -6.42 40.42 8.86
C LYS A 521 -6.56 39.31 7.82
N VAL A 522 -7.57 39.42 6.97
CA VAL A 522 -7.69 38.56 5.80
C VAL A 522 -6.84 39.14 4.67
N LEU A 523 -5.90 38.34 4.18
CA LEU A 523 -4.98 38.73 3.10
C LEU A 523 -5.61 38.53 1.73
N ALA A 524 -6.39 37.46 1.55
CA ALA A 524 -7.04 37.17 0.27
C ALA A 524 -8.22 36.20 0.39
N TYR A 525 -9.22 36.40 -0.46
CA TYR A 525 -10.24 35.40 -0.78
C TYR A 525 -10.05 34.88 -2.20
N ARG A 526 -10.29 33.58 -2.40
CA ARG A 526 -10.23 32.93 -3.71
C ARG A 526 -11.40 31.97 -3.88
N SER A 527 -12.31 32.31 -4.79
CA SER A 527 -13.42 31.45 -5.19
C SER A 527 -12.96 30.29 -6.08
N THR A 528 -13.78 29.25 -6.23
CA THR A 528 -13.49 28.13 -7.15
C THR A 528 -13.17 28.59 -8.58
N LYS A 529 -13.85 29.63 -9.07
CA LYS A 529 -13.60 30.20 -10.40
C LYS A 529 -12.21 30.83 -10.49
N GLN A 530 -11.78 31.53 -9.45
CA GLN A 530 -10.44 32.11 -9.38
C GLN A 530 -9.35 31.03 -9.19
N LEU A 531 -9.64 29.95 -8.44
CA LEU A 531 -8.71 28.83 -8.28
C LEU A 531 -8.45 28.10 -9.61
N LEU A 532 -9.49 27.84 -10.38
CA LEU A 532 -9.36 27.10 -11.65
C LEU A 532 -9.00 27.99 -12.84
N GLY A 533 -9.31 29.29 -12.79
CA GLY A 533 -9.06 30.23 -13.88
C GLY A 533 -9.66 29.73 -15.20
N LYS A 534 -8.82 29.57 -16.23
CA LYS A 534 -9.21 29.06 -17.55
C LYS A 534 -9.79 27.64 -17.51
N ASN A 535 -9.38 26.83 -16.52
CA ASN A 535 -9.82 25.44 -16.36
C ASN A 535 -11.20 25.31 -15.69
N TYR A 536 -11.86 26.43 -15.36
CA TYR A 536 -13.21 26.41 -14.76
C TYR A 536 -14.25 25.77 -15.69
N ASN A 537 -14.04 25.84 -17.02
CA ASN A 537 -14.86 25.14 -18.00
C ASN A 537 -14.87 23.62 -17.80
N LEU A 538 -13.80 23.01 -17.30
CA LEU A 538 -13.70 21.58 -17.02
C LEU A 538 -14.64 21.17 -15.88
N LEU A 539 -14.80 22.03 -14.87
CA LEU A 539 -15.75 21.81 -13.79
C LEU A 539 -17.19 21.80 -14.33
N ASN A 540 -17.53 22.73 -15.23
CA ASN A 540 -18.86 22.77 -15.85
C ASN A 540 -19.11 21.55 -16.73
N ARG A 541 -18.12 21.13 -17.52
CA ARG A 541 -18.18 19.91 -18.34
C ARG A 541 -18.43 18.68 -17.47
N GLN A 542 -17.75 18.57 -16.33
CA GLN A 542 -17.96 17.48 -15.38
C GLN A 542 -19.39 17.48 -14.81
N ARG A 543 -19.94 18.65 -14.45
CA ARG A 543 -21.33 18.76 -13.97
C ARG A 543 -22.33 18.26 -15.02
N GLN A 544 -22.17 18.70 -16.27
CA GLN A 544 -23.01 18.25 -17.38
C GLN A 544 -22.90 16.74 -17.61
N GLN A 545 -21.69 16.19 -17.53
CA GLN A 545 -21.48 14.75 -17.65
C GLN A 545 -22.16 13.98 -16.51
N GLN A 546 -22.06 14.43 -15.27
CA GLN A 546 -22.73 13.79 -14.12
C GLN A 546 -24.26 13.80 -14.27
N GLN A 547 -24.83 14.93 -14.72
CA GLN A 547 -26.27 15.04 -14.97
C GLN A 547 -26.72 14.09 -16.09
N ARG A 548 -26.00 14.07 -17.22
CA ARG A 548 -26.27 13.15 -18.34
C ARG A 548 -26.22 11.68 -17.88
N LEU A 549 -25.16 11.28 -17.19
CA LEU A 549 -25.00 9.92 -16.68
C LEU A 549 -26.07 9.56 -15.63
N SER A 550 -26.53 10.51 -14.82
CA SER A 550 -27.64 10.28 -13.89
C SER A 550 -28.95 10.03 -14.63
N HIS A 551 -29.21 10.78 -15.70
CA HIS A 551 -30.38 10.60 -16.54
C HIS A 551 -30.35 9.27 -17.31
N GLU A 552 -29.20 8.90 -17.87
CA GLU A 552 -28.99 7.60 -18.52
C GLU A 552 -29.16 6.43 -17.54
N ARG A 553 -28.63 6.54 -16.31
CA ARG A 553 -28.87 5.55 -15.24
C ARG A 553 -30.34 5.38 -14.89
N HIS A 554 -31.07 6.49 -14.76
CA HIS A 554 -32.50 6.44 -14.47
C HIS A 554 -33.30 5.79 -15.61
N LYS A 555 -32.96 6.11 -16.87
CA LYS A 555 -33.54 5.44 -18.06
C LYS A 555 -33.22 3.93 -18.08
N ALA A 556 -31.97 3.56 -17.80
CA ALA A 556 -31.54 2.16 -17.75
C ALA A 556 -32.25 1.38 -16.64
N GLN A 557 -32.38 1.97 -15.44
CA GLN A 557 -33.12 1.39 -14.32
C GLN A 557 -34.59 1.14 -14.66
N LYS A 558 -35.26 2.11 -15.29
CA LYS A 558 -36.66 1.93 -15.75
C LYS A 558 -36.81 0.81 -16.79
N ARG A 559 -35.74 0.48 -17.51
CA ARG A 559 -35.71 -0.54 -18.57
C ARG A 559 -35.06 -1.86 -18.11
N ASN A 560 -34.74 -2.02 -16.82
CA ASN A 560 -33.97 -3.15 -16.27
C ASN A 560 -32.66 -3.45 -17.05
N ALA A 561 -32.04 -2.41 -17.62
CA ALA A 561 -30.79 -2.51 -18.37
C ALA A 561 -29.55 -2.29 -17.48
N PRO A 562 -28.35 -2.74 -17.90
CA PRO A 562 -27.11 -2.45 -17.19
C PRO A 562 -26.94 -0.95 -16.94
N ASN A 563 -26.68 -0.56 -15.69
CA ASN A 563 -26.64 0.84 -15.24
C ASN A 563 -25.23 1.32 -14.85
N SER A 564 -24.21 0.53 -15.17
CA SER A 564 -22.80 0.85 -14.96
C SER A 564 -22.27 1.67 -16.13
N PHE A 565 -22.37 3.00 -16.03
CA PHE A 565 -21.73 3.91 -16.98
C PHE A 565 -20.41 4.38 -16.40
N GLY A 566 -19.33 4.31 -17.19
CA GLY A 566 -18.01 4.77 -16.78
C GLY A 566 -18.01 6.28 -16.50
N GLU A 567 -17.62 6.69 -15.31
CA GLU A 567 -17.33 8.08 -15.02
C GLU A 567 -15.95 8.41 -15.62
N SER A 568 -15.85 9.51 -16.37
CA SER A 568 -14.54 9.98 -16.85
C SER A 568 -13.63 10.32 -15.67
N GLU A 569 -12.32 10.14 -15.80
CA GLU A 569 -11.34 10.57 -14.79
C GLU A 569 -11.28 12.10 -14.61
N LEU A 570 -12.11 12.86 -15.35
CA LEU A 570 -12.18 14.31 -15.33
C LEU A 570 -12.38 14.86 -13.91
N GLY A 571 -13.21 14.22 -13.08
CA GLY A 571 -13.41 14.68 -11.71
C GLY A 571 -12.16 14.59 -10.84
N GLN A 572 -11.36 13.53 -11.02
CA GLN A 572 -10.08 13.40 -10.33
C GLN A 572 -9.07 14.43 -10.84
N TYR A 573 -9.10 14.73 -12.14
CA TYR A 573 -8.25 15.75 -12.73
C TYR A 573 -8.57 17.15 -12.20
N VAL A 574 -9.86 17.52 -12.09
CA VAL A 574 -10.29 18.80 -11.51
C VAL A 574 -9.90 18.90 -10.03
N ASP A 575 -9.97 17.81 -9.25
CA ASP A 575 -9.50 17.79 -7.86
C ASP A 575 -8.00 18.09 -7.76
N ARG A 576 -7.18 17.53 -8.66
CA ARG A 576 -5.74 17.84 -8.71
C ARG A 576 -5.49 19.31 -9.03
N LEU A 577 -6.22 19.87 -10.00
CA LEU A 577 -6.11 21.29 -10.35
C LEU A 577 -6.50 22.22 -9.18
N LEU A 578 -7.57 21.89 -8.46
CA LEU A 578 -7.97 22.64 -7.26
C LEU A 578 -6.90 22.54 -6.17
N ALA A 579 -6.39 21.33 -5.90
CA ALA A 579 -5.32 21.13 -4.94
C ALA A 579 -4.07 21.93 -5.31
N ASP A 580 -3.62 21.87 -6.57
CA ASP A 580 -2.45 22.62 -7.05
C ASP A 580 -2.63 24.12 -6.88
N ALA A 581 -3.81 24.67 -7.19
CA ALA A 581 -4.11 26.09 -7.00
C ALA A 581 -4.09 26.49 -5.52
N ILE A 582 -4.66 25.67 -4.62
CA ILE A 582 -4.64 25.91 -3.17
C ILE A 582 -3.19 25.92 -2.65
N ILE A 583 -2.36 24.97 -3.07
CA ILE A 583 -0.95 24.91 -2.67
C ILE A 583 -0.16 26.11 -3.23
N ALA A 584 -0.43 26.53 -4.47
CA ALA A 584 0.20 27.71 -5.06
C ALA A 584 -0.12 28.98 -4.27
N ILE A 585 -1.36 29.15 -3.82
CA ILE A 585 -1.76 30.26 -2.94
C ILE A 585 -1.03 30.17 -1.60
N ALA A 586 -1.02 28.99 -0.97
CA ALA A 586 -0.32 28.81 0.30
C ALA A 586 1.18 29.18 0.20
N LYS A 587 1.85 28.78 -0.89
CA LYS A 587 3.24 29.18 -1.17
C LYS A 587 3.41 30.69 -1.34
N THR A 588 2.53 31.31 -2.12
CA THR A 588 2.61 32.74 -2.45
C THR A 588 2.57 33.60 -1.19
N TYR A 589 1.72 33.23 -0.23
CA TYR A 589 1.59 33.94 1.05
C TYR A 589 2.48 33.37 2.16
N GLN A 590 3.33 32.39 1.86
CA GLN A 590 4.17 31.69 2.84
C GLN A 590 3.36 31.20 4.05
N ALA A 591 2.17 30.62 3.83
CA ALA A 591 1.31 30.14 4.91
C ALA A 591 1.95 28.97 5.69
N GLY A 592 1.88 29.00 7.02
CA GLY A 592 2.37 27.93 7.89
C GLY A 592 1.57 26.63 7.75
N SER A 593 0.26 26.75 7.56
CA SER A 593 -0.63 25.59 7.42
C SER A 593 -1.86 25.84 6.53
N ILE A 594 -2.45 24.72 6.08
CA ILE A 594 -3.71 24.68 5.35
C ILE A 594 -4.74 23.94 6.19
N VAL A 595 -5.86 24.58 6.50
CA VAL A 595 -6.93 24.00 7.32
C VAL A 595 -8.06 23.51 6.40
N ILE A 596 -8.45 22.26 6.59
CA ILE A 596 -9.43 21.54 5.80
C ILE A 596 -10.59 21.08 6.71
N PRO A 597 -11.85 21.07 6.27
CA PRO A 597 -12.97 20.72 7.12
C PRO A 597 -13.11 19.21 7.35
N LYS A 598 -13.70 18.84 8.50
CA LYS A 598 -14.06 17.45 8.83
C LYS A 598 -15.15 16.91 7.90
N LEU A 599 -14.95 15.70 7.37
CA LEU A 599 -15.91 15.05 6.46
C LEU A 599 -17.25 14.69 7.11
N ARG A 600 -17.26 14.36 8.41
CA ARG A 600 -18.48 13.98 9.14
C ARG A 600 -19.48 15.13 9.18
N ASP A 601 -18.96 16.32 9.50
CA ASP A 601 -19.74 17.56 9.64
C ASP A 601 -20.27 18.06 8.28
N MET A 602 -19.61 17.69 7.17
CA MET A 602 -20.05 18.10 5.83
C MET A 602 -21.43 17.59 5.45
N ARG A 603 -21.81 16.36 5.86
CA ARG A 603 -23.15 15.83 5.54
C ARG A 603 -24.23 16.65 6.23
N GLU A 604 -24.06 16.92 7.51
CA GLU A 604 -25.01 17.68 8.34
C GLU A 604 -25.09 19.15 7.91
N GLN A 605 -23.95 19.74 7.51
CA GLN A 605 -23.90 21.09 6.95
C GLN A 605 -24.64 21.19 5.63
N ILE A 606 -24.40 20.23 4.73
CA ILE A 606 -25.08 20.15 3.43
C ILE A 606 -26.59 20.00 3.65
N THR A 607 -27.03 19.11 4.55
CA THR A 607 -28.46 18.95 4.82
C THR A 607 -29.07 20.21 5.41
N SER A 608 -28.37 20.88 6.32
CA SER A 608 -28.82 22.14 6.94
C SER A 608 -28.91 23.28 5.93
N GLU A 609 -27.94 23.40 5.02
CA GLU A 609 -27.96 24.41 3.96
C GLU A 609 -29.12 24.19 2.99
N ILE A 610 -29.37 22.93 2.60
CA ILE A 610 -30.50 22.59 1.72
C ILE A 610 -31.82 22.87 2.40
N GLN A 611 -31.97 22.54 3.68
CA GLN A 611 -33.18 22.79 4.44
C GLN A 611 -33.44 24.30 4.60
N SER A 612 -32.40 25.09 4.92
CA SER A 612 -32.51 26.54 5.02
C SER A 612 -32.91 27.18 3.68
N ARG A 613 -32.38 26.68 2.55
CA ARG A 613 -32.80 27.14 1.21
C ARG A 613 -34.25 26.75 0.91
N ALA A 614 -34.67 25.56 1.33
CA ALA A 614 -36.04 25.09 1.15
C ALA A 614 -37.03 25.97 1.92
N GLU A 615 -36.71 26.28 3.18
CA GLU A 615 -37.50 27.15 4.04
C GLU A 615 -37.56 28.59 3.52
N LYS A 616 -36.44 29.14 3.03
CA LYS A 616 -36.43 30.47 2.38
C LYS A 616 -37.32 30.54 1.14
N LYS A 617 -37.38 29.46 0.35
CA LYS A 617 -38.15 29.42 -0.89
C LYS A 617 -39.63 29.13 -0.66
N CYS A 618 -39.93 28.29 0.34
CA CYS A 618 -41.29 27.91 0.72
C CYS A 618 -41.45 28.02 2.25
N PRO A 619 -41.66 29.23 2.80
CA PRO A 619 -41.82 29.42 4.24
C PRO A 619 -43.04 28.66 4.77
N GLY A 620 -42.91 27.96 5.90
CA GLY A 620 -44.01 27.26 6.57
C GLY A 620 -44.55 25.99 5.91
N TYR A 621 -44.39 25.79 4.58
CA TYR A 621 -44.94 24.63 3.88
C TYR A 621 -43.96 23.44 3.80
N LYS A 622 -44.06 22.53 4.78
CA LYS A 622 -43.11 21.40 4.94
C LYS A 622 -43.00 20.46 3.74
N GLU A 623 -44.09 20.13 3.04
CA GLU A 623 -44.04 19.21 1.90
C GLU A 623 -43.34 19.83 0.68
N ALA A 624 -43.63 21.10 0.37
CA ALA A 624 -42.91 21.81 -0.68
C ALA A 624 -41.43 21.98 -0.33
N GLN A 625 -41.10 22.21 0.94
CA GLN A 625 -39.71 22.23 1.41
C GLN A 625 -39.02 20.88 1.16
N GLN A 626 -39.67 19.76 1.50
CA GLN A 626 -39.12 18.43 1.28
C GLN A 626 -38.94 18.11 -0.22
N LYS A 627 -39.92 18.46 -1.04
CA LYS A 627 -39.87 18.27 -2.50
C LYS A 627 -38.74 19.10 -3.11
N TYR A 628 -38.67 20.39 -2.75
CA TYR A 628 -37.57 21.26 -3.19
C TYR A 628 -36.22 20.75 -2.70
N ALA A 629 -36.09 20.33 -1.44
CA ALA A 629 -34.84 19.79 -0.91
C ALA A 629 -34.40 18.53 -1.68
N LYS A 630 -35.34 17.66 -2.07
CA LYS A 630 -35.09 16.46 -2.87
C LYS A 630 -34.63 16.82 -4.29
N GLU A 631 -35.36 17.70 -4.98
CA GLU A 631 -35.01 18.17 -6.33
C GLU A 631 -33.66 18.90 -6.32
N TYR A 632 -33.42 19.73 -5.31
CA TYR A 632 -32.19 20.47 -5.16
C TYR A 632 -30.99 19.54 -4.89
N ARG A 633 -31.13 18.52 -4.02
CA ARG A 633 -30.10 17.46 -3.83
C ARG A 633 -29.76 16.72 -5.12
N LEU A 634 -30.72 16.54 -6.02
CA LEU A 634 -30.51 15.90 -7.31
C LEU A 634 -29.85 16.84 -8.33
N SER A 635 -30.11 18.15 -8.23
CA SER A 635 -29.55 19.17 -9.13
C SER A 635 -28.09 19.53 -8.82
N VAL A 636 -27.68 19.42 -7.55
CA VAL A 636 -26.34 19.76 -7.07
C VAL A 636 -25.34 18.65 -7.38
N HIS A 637 -24.07 19.02 -7.63
CA HIS A 637 -23.02 18.05 -7.93
C HIS A 637 -22.81 17.03 -6.81
N ARG A 638 -22.51 15.78 -7.19
CA ARG A 638 -22.11 14.71 -6.26
C ARG A 638 -20.60 14.72 -6.11
N TRP A 639 -20.05 15.79 -5.53
CA TRP A 639 -18.61 15.91 -5.33
C TRP A 639 -18.12 14.96 -4.24
N SER A 640 -16.99 14.29 -4.47
CA SER A 640 -16.33 13.49 -3.44
C SER A 640 -15.33 14.35 -2.68
N TYR A 641 -15.78 14.98 -1.59
CA TYR A 641 -14.88 15.78 -0.75
C TYR A 641 -13.75 14.94 -0.15
N GLY A 642 -13.96 13.65 0.13
CA GLY A 642 -12.89 12.77 0.59
C GLY A 642 -11.71 12.73 -0.39
N ARG A 643 -12.02 12.56 -1.68
CA ARG A 643 -11.02 12.54 -2.76
C ARG A 643 -10.29 13.88 -2.92
N LEU A 644 -11.03 14.99 -2.79
CA LEU A 644 -10.42 16.33 -2.84
C LEU A 644 -9.50 16.58 -1.64
N ILE A 645 -9.94 16.23 -0.43
CA ILE A 645 -9.12 16.34 0.80
C ILE A 645 -7.83 15.53 0.66
N GLU A 646 -7.91 14.29 0.17
CA GLU A 646 -6.75 13.45 -0.08
C GLU A 646 -5.80 14.08 -1.10
N SER A 647 -6.34 14.68 -2.16
CA SER A 647 -5.55 15.39 -3.18
C SER A 647 -4.82 16.60 -2.59
N ILE A 648 -5.50 17.42 -1.78
CA ILE A 648 -4.89 18.57 -1.10
C ILE A 648 -3.79 18.12 -0.12
N LYS A 649 -4.08 17.12 0.73
CA LYS A 649 -3.09 16.58 1.69
C LYS A 649 -1.87 16.01 0.98
N SER A 650 -2.08 15.24 -0.09
CA SER A 650 -1.00 14.68 -0.89
C SER A 650 -0.11 15.78 -1.48
N GLN A 651 -0.71 16.84 -2.03
CA GLN A 651 0.03 17.92 -2.67
C GLN A 651 0.72 18.84 -1.67
N ALA A 652 0.07 19.13 -0.52
CA ALA A 652 0.68 19.88 0.58
C ALA A 652 1.90 19.15 1.14
N ALA A 653 1.80 17.83 1.35
CA ALA A 653 2.90 17.00 1.83
C ALA A 653 4.11 17.01 0.89
N LYS A 654 3.92 17.02 -0.44
CA LYS A 654 5.03 17.12 -1.42
C LYS A 654 5.82 18.43 -1.34
N VAL A 655 5.19 19.47 -0.80
CA VAL A 655 5.79 20.80 -0.66
C VAL A 655 6.29 21.04 0.75
N GLY A 656 5.86 20.24 1.73
CA GLY A 656 6.18 20.44 3.14
C GLY A 656 5.28 21.46 3.84
N ILE A 657 4.07 21.72 3.32
CA ILE A 657 3.08 22.56 4.01
C ILE A 657 2.25 21.67 4.93
N SER A 658 2.11 22.08 6.19
CA SER A 658 1.30 21.34 7.17
C SER A 658 -0.19 21.45 6.84
N THR A 659 -0.94 20.37 7.08
CA THR A 659 -2.40 20.36 6.91
C THR A 659 -3.09 20.03 8.22
N GLU A 660 -4.08 20.84 8.59
CA GLU A 660 -4.89 20.67 9.80
C GLU A 660 -6.34 20.38 9.43
N ILE A 661 -7.06 19.75 10.36
CA ILE A 661 -8.47 19.42 10.19
C ILE A 661 -9.28 20.22 11.20
N GLY A 662 -10.13 21.13 10.72
CA GLY A 662 -10.97 21.98 11.55
C GLY A 662 -12.46 21.73 11.35
N THR A 663 -13.26 22.29 12.24
CA THR A 663 -14.73 22.28 12.14
C THR A 663 -15.18 23.52 11.35
N GLN A 664 -15.80 23.33 10.18
CA GLN A 664 -16.33 24.45 9.39
C GLN A 664 -17.63 24.97 10.03
N PRO A 665 -17.85 26.30 10.09
CA PRO A 665 -19.12 26.82 10.59
C PRO A 665 -20.28 26.52 9.63
N ILE A 666 -21.46 26.31 10.22
CA ILE A 666 -22.68 25.92 9.48
C ILE A 666 -23.23 27.10 8.67
N ARG A 667 -23.21 28.30 9.24
CA ARG A 667 -23.74 29.54 8.66
C ARG A 667 -22.61 30.41 8.08
N GLY A 668 -22.99 31.43 7.30
CA GLY A 668 -22.06 32.36 6.65
C GLY A 668 -21.80 32.05 5.17
N SER A 669 -21.21 33.03 4.48
CA SER A 669 -20.75 32.87 3.10
C SER A 669 -19.60 31.85 3.01
N PRO A 670 -19.33 31.23 1.86
CA PRO A 670 -18.17 30.33 1.71
C PRO A 670 -16.84 30.99 2.10
N GLU A 671 -16.73 32.31 1.91
CA GLU A 671 -15.54 33.10 2.26
C GLU A 671 -15.40 33.26 3.78
N GLU A 672 -16.50 33.61 4.46
CA GLU A 672 -16.56 33.66 5.93
C GLU A 672 -16.26 32.28 6.54
N LYS A 673 -16.86 31.23 5.99
CA LYS A 673 -16.61 29.85 6.42
C LYS A 673 -15.14 29.46 6.31
N ALA A 674 -14.46 29.87 5.24
CA ALA A 674 -13.04 29.61 5.06
C ALA A 674 -12.18 30.42 6.05
N ARG A 675 -12.52 31.71 6.27
CA ARG A 675 -11.83 32.57 7.24
C ARG A 675 -11.95 32.02 8.65
N ASP A 676 -13.18 31.75 9.09
CA ASP A 676 -13.47 31.32 10.46
C ASP A 676 -12.86 29.95 10.74
N LEU A 677 -12.85 29.05 9.76
CA LEU A 677 -12.14 27.77 9.84
C LEU A 677 -10.64 27.95 10.13
N ALA A 678 -9.98 28.91 9.47
CA ALA A 678 -8.57 29.21 9.70
C ALA A 678 -8.32 29.79 11.11
N VAL A 679 -9.21 30.70 11.55
CA VAL A 679 -9.13 31.33 12.88
C VAL A 679 -9.34 30.29 13.98
N PHE A 680 -10.36 29.43 13.87
CA PHE A 680 -10.64 28.39 14.86
C PHE A 680 -9.47 27.41 15.00
N ALA A 681 -8.86 26.98 13.90
CA ALA A 681 -7.71 26.07 13.96
C ALA A 681 -6.50 26.70 14.68
N TYR A 682 -6.25 28.00 14.48
CA TYR A 682 -5.21 28.70 15.22
C TYR A 682 -5.52 28.80 16.72
N GLN A 683 -6.77 29.08 17.08
CA GLN A 683 -7.20 29.14 18.47
C GLN A 683 -7.06 27.76 19.16
N GLU A 684 -7.45 26.68 18.48
CA GLU A 684 -7.24 25.31 18.97
C GLU A 684 -5.74 25.01 19.17
N ARG A 685 -4.87 25.49 18.26
CA ARG A 685 -3.42 25.34 18.40
C ARG A 685 -2.88 26.06 19.63
N GLN A 686 -3.30 27.30 19.87
CA GLN A 686 -2.90 28.07 21.05
C GLN A 686 -3.40 27.40 22.34
N ALA A 687 -4.64 26.91 22.36
CA ALA A 687 -5.20 26.19 23.48
C ALA A 687 -4.52 24.83 23.77
N ALA A 688 -3.85 24.23 22.79
CA ALA A 688 -3.11 22.97 22.97
C ALA A 688 -1.66 23.16 23.43
N LEU A 689 -1.14 24.39 23.39
CA LEU A 689 0.19 24.76 23.88
C LEU A 689 0.19 25.20 25.36
N VAL A 690 -0.99 25.56 25.88
CA VAL A 690 -1.28 25.80 27.30
C VAL A 690 -1.68 24.48 27.95
#